data_AF-A0A0G2EAH3-F1
#
_entry.id   AF-A0A0G2EAH3-F1
#
_cell.length_a   1.000
_cell.length_b   1.000
_cell.length_c   1.000
_cell.angle_alpha   90.00
_cell.angle_beta   90.00
_cell.angle_gamma   90.00
#
_symmetry.space_group_name_H-M   'P 1'
#
loop_
_entity.id
_entity.type
_entity.pdbx_description
1 polymer ?
#
loop_
_entity_poly.entity_id
_entity_poly.type
_entity_poly.pdbx_seq_one_letter_code
_entity_poly.pdbx_strand_id
1 'polypeptide(L)'
;MERHDNLYVADGQYYASYSITNDTGLVYKSSVSTAASCVHGLAIDSSTKFIYSADDDGNAIWVHSFDQANGTVKEVQYLAAPTDADPRHLVVHPNGQYAYVVFEAGNALAVYTRDDSTGKLTYTNTTYPLIPSSTTGFIEVWALKINGTNATVDTVTPGVVAHLELDEEFANMAQSRLTFCLIRLLLTKAIRSSNEPEETATCLVLQNDRLLAAVNKSSGAIDVLTLDGQNLLGSQNYVAPTPGGSTGSGNNGIGPYLDCYCIPSGFYTPGSIDPTYQLIKGIDASNIAYGGIVLSEVYPPTGQKLQQYWFLRDGEIGLHTFNRLAYYNETTPFLQNLQEFRTLFRPNTPLWTHLITNANFYSPAPIPDPASTGTGIATTVQDATWYLGNRTNDPYVQQLSSYFTKYTFQDTWRDHCVHGMFADGTESNDNGIFGAWMVMNTKDTYFGGPIHSDLVVDGFVYNYIVSNHHGDGTPNITNGFDRTFGPQYYYFNKGPHGSSWESLHQDATTYANPDFAGSFYDSIAKHVPNYIPTSGRGIWKAHVNLPYGAKDPIAVLAQNGVDFQDNVLDTKAYQYWSDIDPTSGYVQISRVKAGTYRLTIYADGIFGQYEHDNIVIHAGKTTDSTSNIHWTPESAGTELFRIGTPDKSSGEFRHGNTPDQTHPLHLPEYRIYWAVYDYPTDFPNGTRYHVGRSNDSRDFNYVHWSVFGGYANSLRPTTYYSNGDVNNWTIIFDVHRDQLKDTQQATFAIQLAGAKTAAGNTDTVNATQK
;
A
#
# COMPACT_ATOMS: atom_id res chain seq x y z
N MET A 1 30.32 -17.96 37.53
CA MET A 1 29.56 -17.63 38.74
C MET A 1 30.38 -16.62 39.51
N GLU A 2 29.97 -15.35 39.49
CA GLU A 2 30.58 -14.31 40.31
C GLU A 2 30.26 -14.59 41.78
N ARG A 3 31.26 -14.47 42.65
CA ARG A 3 31.09 -14.60 44.10
C ARG A 3 30.62 -13.24 44.60
N HIS A 4 29.40 -13.15 45.09
CA HIS A 4 28.91 -11.92 45.72
C HIS A 4 29.44 -11.88 47.16
N ASP A 5 30.32 -10.92 47.46
CA ASP A 5 31.04 -10.83 48.75
C ASP A 5 30.27 -10.05 49.83
N ASN A 6 29.02 -9.65 49.58
CA ASN A 6 28.19 -8.87 50.51
C ASN A 6 26.74 -9.40 50.58
N LEU A 7 26.13 -9.34 51.78
CA LEU A 7 24.75 -9.70 52.08
C LEU A 7 23.98 -8.48 52.61
N TYR A 8 22.77 -8.27 52.10
CA TYR A 8 21.87 -7.20 52.55
C TYR A 8 20.62 -7.79 53.16
N VAL A 9 20.21 -7.20 54.29
CA VAL A 9 19.01 -7.60 55.03
C VAL A 9 18.23 -6.33 55.34
N ALA A 10 16.95 -6.33 55.00
CA ALA A 10 16.01 -5.31 55.45
C ALA A 10 15.10 -5.90 56.52
N ASP A 11 14.83 -5.09 57.53
CA ASP A 11 13.83 -5.28 58.58
C ASP A 11 12.96 -4.00 58.56
N GLY A 12 11.73 -4.07 59.05
CA GLY A 12 10.78 -2.94 59.09
C GLY A 12 11.31 -1.67 59.79
N GLN A 13 12.48 -1.68 60.41
CA GLN A 13 13.08 -0.45 60.96
C GLN A 13 14.45 -0.08 60.37
N TYR A 14 15.14 -1.01 59.70
CA TYR A 14 16.52 -0.81 59.26
C TYR A 14 16.89 -1.64 58.03
N TYR A 15 17.76 -1.08 57.20
CA TYR A 15 18.57 -1.81 56.24
C TYR A 15 19.94 -2.07 56.83
N ALA A 16 20.37 -3.32 56.91
CA ALA A 16 21.70 -3.70 57.35
C ALA A 16 22.51 -4.33 56.19
N SER A 17 23.79 -3.97 56.10
CA SER A 17 24.74 -4.58 55.16
C SER A 17 25.81 -5.37 55.91
N TYR A 18 26.20 -6.52 55.35
CA TYR A 18 27.25 -7.40 55.84
C TYR A 18 28.22 -7.75 54.71
N SER A 19 29.51 -7.88 54.99
CA SER A 19 30.43 -8.59 54.06
C SER A 19 30.53 -10.06 54.45
N ILE A 20 30.59 -10.93 53.44
CA ILE A 20 30.76 -12.37 53.59
C ILE A 20 32.27 -12.67 53.58
N THR A 21 32.77 -13.28 54.64
CA THR A 21 34.18 -13.69 54.74
C THR A 21 34.42 -14.99 53.95
N ASN A 22 35.68 -15.31 53.67
CA ASN A 22 36.04 -16.49 52.87
C ASN A 22 35.59 -17.84 53.49
N ASP A 23 35.39 -17.86 54.81
CA ASP A 23 34.84 -18.97 55.60
C ASP A 23 33.33 -18.86 55.84
N THR A 24 32.62 -18.04 55.05
CA THR A 24 31.17 -17.82 55.08
C THR A 24 30.62 -17.10 56.32
N GLY A 25 31.51 -16.50 57.13
CA GLY A 25 31.11 -15.60 58.22
C GLY A 25 30.54 -14.27 57.71
N LEU A 26 29.76 -13.57 58.55
CA LEU A 26 29.16 -12.28 58.23
C LEU A 26 29.78 -11.18 59.11
N VAL A 27 30.25 -10.09 58.48
CA VAL A 27 30.78 -8.91 59.17
C VAL A 27 29.87 -7.72 58.88
N TYR A 28 29.19 -7.20 59.91
CA TYR A 28 28.34 -6.01 59.80
C TYR A 28 29.13 -4.80 59.31
N LYS A 29 28.55 -4.04 58.38
CA LYS A 29 29.18 -2.86 57.75
C LYS A 29 28.49 -1.57 58.11
N SER A 30 27.19 -1.48 57.85
CA SER A 30 26.41 -0.28 58.10
C SER A 30 24.93 -0.60 58.22
N SER A 31 24.17 0.35 58.77
CA SER A 31 22.73 0.35 58.62
C SER A 31 22.18 1.74 58.36
N VAL A 32 21.05 1.79 57.66
CA VAL A 32 20.22 2.98 57.46
C VAL A 32 18.87 2.73 58.11
N SER A 33 18.38 3.68 58.90
CA SER A 33 17.05 3.58 59.51
C SER A 33 16.00 4.03 58.51
N THR A 34 14.96 3.22 58.36
CA THR A 34 13.74 3.57 57.62
C THR A 34 12.62 3.69 58.65
N ALA A 35 12.31 4.93 59.03
CA ALA A 35 11.36 5.19 60.10
C ALA A 35 9.97 4.66 59.72
N ALA A 36 9.45 3.72 60.52
CA ALA A 36 8.13 3.10 60.38
C ALA A 36 7.89 2.39 59.03
N SER A 37 8.90 1.68 58.53
CA SER A 37 8.75 0.82 57.34
C SER A 37 8.22 -0.59 57.67
N CYS A 38 7.73 -1.29 56.67
CA CYS A 38 7.40 -2.71 56.68
C CYS A 38 7.88 -3.30 55.36
N VAL A 39 9.21 -3.33 55.20
CA VAL A 39 9.86 -3.76 53.96
C VAL A 39 9.62 -5.23 53.72
N HIS A 40 8.93 -5.56 52.63
CA HIS A 40 8.54 -6.92 52.29
C HIS A 40 9.33 -7.50 51.09
N GLY A 41 9.87 -6.62 50.23
CA GLY A 41 10.58 -7.05 49.02
C GLY A 41 11.82 -6.20 48.73
N LEU A 42 12.89 -6.85 48.28
CA LEU A 42 14.15 -6.20 47.87
C LEU A 42 14.52 -6.55 46.43
N ALA A 43 15.05 -5.57 45.70
CA ALA A 43 15.73 -5.80 44.43
C ALA A 43 17.05 -5.05 44.36
N ILE A 44 17.95 -5.55 43.53
CA ILE A 44 19.22 -4.89 43.21
C ILE A 44 19.26 -4.68 41.70
N ASP A 45 19.86 -3.58 41.26
CA ASP A 45 20.06 -3.36 39.83
C ASP A 45 21.20 -4.23 39.27
N SER A 46 21.20 -4.43 37.94
CA SER A 46 22.24 -5.21 37.24
C SER A 46 23.63 -4.60 37.39
N SER A 47 23.73 -3.29 37.65
CA SER A 47 25.00 -2.61 37.93
C SER A 47 25.48 -2.79 39.37
N THR A 48 24.63 -3.33 40.26
CA THR A 48 24.86 -3.54 41.70
C THR A 48 25.28 -2.26 42.45
N LYS A 49 24.75 -1.10 42.02
CA LYS A 49 25.01 0.22 42.63
C LYS A 49 23.83 0.71 43.45
N PHE A 50 22.63 0.18 43.24
CA PHE A 50 21.42 0.64 43.91
C PHE A 50 20.57 -0.53 44.41
N ILE A 51 20.03 -0.37 45.61
CA ILE A 51 19.09 -1.29 46.26
C ILE A 51 17.73 -0.61 46.30
N TYR A 52 16.71 -1.36 45.92
CA TYR A 52 15.31 -0.93 45.87
C TYR A 52 14.49 -1.75 46.83
N SER A 53 13.45 -1.17 47.41
CA SER A 53 12.63 -1.89 48.36
C SER A 53 11.18 -1.49 48.40
N ALA A 54 10.33 -2.50 48.47
CA ALA A 54 8.89 -2.39 48.57
C ALA A 54 8.50 -2.38 50.05
N ASP A 55 7.92 -1.28 50.50
CA ASP A 55 7.44 -1.04 51.86
C ASP A 55 5.92 -1.12 51.89
N ASP A 56 5.43 -2.23 52.42
CA ASP A 56 4.04 -2.68 52.31
C ASP A 56 3.12 -1.77 53.14
N ASP A 57 3.18 -1.87 54.48
CA ASP A 57 2.41 -1.02 55.39
C ASP A 57 2.84 0.47 55.33
N GLY A 58 4.08 0.77 54.93
CA GLY A 58 4.55 2.15 54.70
C GLY A 58 4.08 2.75 53.37
N ASN A 59 3.43 1.93 52.53
CA ASN A 59 2.89 2.24 51.20
C ASN A 59 3.86 3.06 50.34
N ALA A 60 5.10 2.59 50.22
CA ALA A 60 6.18 3.32 49.57
C ALA A 60 7.24 2.42 48.92
N ILE A 61 8.11 3.03 48.12
CA ILE A 61 9.32 2.42 47.59
C ILE A 61 10.53 3.22 48.05
N TRP A 62 11.52 2.52 48.58
CA TRP A 62 12.80 3.11 49.01
C TRP A 62 13.90 2.80 48.01
N VAL A 63 14.76 3.78 47.75
CA VAL A 63 15.97 3.64 46.92
C VAL A 63 17.18 3.97 47.77
N HIS A 64 18.19 3.10 47.77
CA HIS A 64 19.46 3.29 48.43
C HIS A 64 20.62 3.12 47.44
N SER A 65 21.61 4.01 47.51
CA SER A 65 22.90 3.83 46.83
C SER A 65 23.81 2.92 47.66
N PHE A 66 24.64 2.15 46.97
CA PHE A 66 25.58 1.22 47.57
C PHE A 66 27.01 1.45 47.07
N ASP A 67 27.96 1.52 48.01
CA ASP A 67 29.40 1.57 47.73
C ASP A 67 30.02 0.17 47.88
N GLN A 68 30.31 -0.45 46.74
CA GLN A 68 30.94 -1.77 46.65
C GLN A 68 32.29 -1.88 47.34
N ALA A 69 33.06 -0.79 47.41
CA ALA A 69 34.42 -0.83 47.93
C ALA A 69 34.47 -0.97 49.46
N ASN A 70 33.48 -0.40 50.17
CA ASN A 70 33.47 -0.36 51.63
C ASN A 70 32.20 -0.96 52.27
N GLY A 71 31.20 -1.33 51.47
CA GLY A 71 29.99 -1.99 51.96
C GLY A 71 28.93 -1.04 52.53
N THR A 72 29.08 0.27 52.33
CA THR A 72 28.16 1.28 52.91
C THR A 72 26.93 1.51 52.06
N VAL A 73 25.78 1.71 52.71
CA VAL A 73 24.50 2.05 52.08
C VAL A 73 24.04 3.46 52.48
N LYS A 74 23.38 4.18 51.57
CA LYS A 74 22.81 5.51 51.82
C LYS A 74 21.46 5.66 51.13
N GLU A 75 20.49 6.26 51.80
CA GLU A 75 19.19 6.58 51.21
C GLU A 75 19.34 7.61 50.08
N VAL A 76 18.65 7.37 48.97
CA VAL A 76 18.61 8.20 47.77
C VAL A 76 17.21 8.75 47.52
N GLN A 77 16.17 7.98 47.81
CA GLN A 77 14.78 8.37 47.58
C GLN A 77 13.82 7.59 48.50
N TYR A 78 12.87 8.33 49.07
CA TYR A 78 11.56 7.83 49.51
C TYR A 78 10.52 8.20 48.44
N LEU A 79 9.76 7.22 47.96
CA LEU A 79 8.73 7.42 46.96
C LEU A 79 7.40 6.81 47.44
N ALA A 80 6.47 7.67 47.87
CA ALA A 80 5.13 7.22 48.24
C ALA A 80 4.41 6.58 47.03
N ALA A 81 3.77 5.44 47.26
CA ALA A 81 2.90 4.80 46.28
C ALA A 81 1.48 5.40 46.32
N PRO A 82 0.63 5.14 45.31
CA PRO A 82 -0.78 5.50 45.35
C PRO A 82 -1.48 4.97 46.60
N THR A 83 -2.59 5.60 47.01
CA THR A 83 -3.39 5.11 48.14
C THR A 83 -3.86 3.67 47.90
N ASP A 84 -3.79 2.84 48.94
CA ASP A 84 -4.18 1.41 48.93
C ASP A 84 -3.39 0.56 47.91
N ALA A 85 -2.13 0.92 47.63
CA ALA A 85 -1.28 0.16 46.71
C ALA A 85 -0.60 -1.03 47.41
N ASP A 86 -0.06 -0.82 48.60
CA ASP A 86 0.68 -1.80 49.42
C ASP A 86 1.78 -2.50 48.61
N PRO A 87 2.90 -1.80 48.32
CA PRO A 87 4.03 -2.35 47.59
C PRO A 87 4.65 -3.53 48.33
N ARG A 88 4.58 -4.72 47.75
CA ARG A 88 5.06 -5.95 48.41
C ARG A 88 6.34 -6.54 47.83
N HIS A 89 6.43 -6.61 46.51
CA HIS A 89 7.60 -7.12 45.79
C HIS A 89 7.95 -6.21 44.63
N LEU A 90 9.24 -6.12 44.28
CA LEU A 90 9.65 -5.41 43.08
C LEU A 90 10.88 -6.06 42.44
N VAL A 91 11.12 -5.76 41.18
CA VAL A 91 12.32 -6.15 40.44
C VAL A 91 12.75 -5.04 39.49
N VAL A 92 14.05 -4.94 39.25
CA VAL A 92 14.62 -4.05 38.23
C VAL A 92 14.76 -4.82 36.92
N HIS A 93 14.33 -4.22 35.82
CA HIS A 93 14.43 -4.84 34.50
C HIS A 93 15.91 -5.02 34.10
N PRO A 94 16.29 -6.11 33.38
CA PRO A 94 17.68 -6.32 32.96
C PRO A 94 18.31 -5.18 32.16
N ASN A 95 17.51 -4.41 31.40
CA ASN A 95 17.98 -3.23 30.67
C ASN A 95 18.31 -2.02 31.57
N GLY A 96 18.00 -2.08 32.87
CA GLY A 96 18.27 -1.05 33.86
C GLY A 96 17.37 0.19 33.80
N GLN A 97 16.46 0.31 32.82
CA GLN A 97 15.64 1.51 32.60
C GLN A 97 14.30 1.51 33.35
N TYR A 98 13.86 0.36 33.85
CA TYR A 98 12.55 0.19 34.48
C TYR A 98 12.62 -0.62 35.78
N ALA A 99 11.69 -0.36 36.68
CA ALA A 99 11.38 -1.19 37.83
C ALA A 99 9.89 -1.52 37.86
N TYR A 100 9.57 -2.75 38.24
CA TYR A 100 8.20 -3.26 38.32
C TYR A 100 7.87 -3.62 39.75
N VAL A 101 6.73 -3.13 40.25
CA VAL A 101 6.36 -3.20 41.67
C VAL A 101 4.97 -3.83 41.78
N VAL A 102 4.85 -4.90 42.54
CA VAL A 102 3.55 -5.49 42.89
C VAL A 102 2.89 -4.61 43.94
N PHE A 103 1.71 -4.12 43.59
CA PHE A 103 0.74 -3.52 44.50
C PHE A 103 -0.20 -4.63 44.96
N GLU A 104 -0.04 -5.10 46.20
CA GLU A 104 -0.79 -6.23 46.73
C GLU A 104 -2.25 -5.85 46.96
N ALA A 105 -2.53 -4.77 47.71
CA ALA A 105 -3.89 -4.27 47.89
C ALA A 105 -4.50 -3.78 46.56
N GLY A 106 -3.67 -3.24 45.67
CA GLY A 106 -4.09 -2.81 44.33
C GLY A 106 -4.35 -3.97 43.35
N ASN A 107 -4.02 -5.22 43.70
CA ASN A 107 -4.06 -6.38 42.80
C ASN A 107 -3.42 -6.09 41.43
N ALA A 108 -2.31 -5.36 41.40
CA ALA A 108 -1.74 -4.85 40.16
C ALA A 108 -0.20 -4.83 40.15
N LEU A 109 0.39 -4.95 38.96
CA LEU A 109 1.81 -4.72 38.72
C LEU A 109 2.02 -3.30 38.19
N ALA A 110 2.64 -2.44 38.99
CA ALA A 110 2.95 -1.06 38.66
C ALA A 110 4.31 -0.90 37.97
N VAL A 111 4.41 0.08 37.08
CA VAL A 111 5.65 0.38 36.33
C VAL A 111 6.27 1.70 36.78
N TYR A 112 7.58 1.67 37.01
CA TYR A 112 8.41 2.83 37.32
C TYR A 112 9.53 2.94 36.29
N THR A 113 9.83 4.16 35.83
CA THR A 113 11.09 4.42 35.11
C THR A 113 12.23 4.61 36.11
N ARG A 114 13.44 4.24 35.72
CA ARG A 114 14.66 4.33 36.52
C ARG A 114 15.69 5.22 35.83
N ASP A 115 16.19 6.22 36.55
CA ASP A 115 17.36 6.97 36.12
C ASP A 115 18.63 6.16 36.41
N ASP A 116 19.40 5.80 35.39
CA ASP A 116 20.56 4.90 35.55
C ASP A 116 21.71 5.52 36.36
N SER A 117 21.84 6.84 36.34
CA SER A 117 22.91 7.56 37.01
C SER A 117 22.67 7.76 38.50
N THR A 118 21.41 7.97 38.88
CA THR A 118 21.00 8.30 40.25
C THR A 118 20.24 7.17 40.93
N GLY A 119 19.78 6.17 40.19
CA GLY A 119 18.93 5.09 40.69
C GLY A 119 17.51 5.53 41.04
N LYS A 120 17.13 6.80 40.83
CA LYS A 120 15.81 7.29 41.23
C LYS A 120 14.71 6.68 40.37
N LEU A 121 13.60 6.36 41.02
CA LEU A 121 12.39 5.87 40.37
C LEU A 121 11.38 7.00 40.16
N THR A 122 10.67 6.94 39.03
CA THR A 122 9.50 7.78 38.75
C THR A 122 8.31 6.90 38.41
N TYR A 123 7.21 7.03 39.16
CA TYR A 123 6.00 6.27 38.87
C TYR A 123 5.40 6.71 37.54
N THR A 124 5.11 5.75 36.66
CA THR A 124 4.58 6.04 35.32
C THR A 124 3.06 6.21 35.28
N ASN A 125 2.37 6.04 36.42
CA ASN A 125 0.92 5.86 36.50
C ASN A 125 0.37 4.67 35.68
N THR A 126 1.22 3.73 35.30
CA THR A 126 0.83 2.51 34.59
C THR A 126 0.79 1.32 35.54
N THR A 127 -0.32 0.58 35.51
CA THR A 127 -0.48 -0.68 36.23
C THR A 127 -1.10 -1.76 35.33
N TYR A 128 -0.77 -3.03 35.61
CA TYR A 128 -1.36 -4.19 34.95
C TYR A 128 -2.12 -5.03 35.98
N PRO A 129 -3.38 -5.41 35.73
CA PRO A 129 -4.15 -6.20 36.68
C PRO A 129 -3.54 -7.60 36.83
N LEU A 130 -3.38 -8.06 38.08
CA LEU A 130 -2.90 -9.41 38.40
C LEU A 130 -4.03 -10.45 38.40
N ILE A 131 -5.29 -10.01 38.38
CA ILE A 131 -6.48 -10.85 38.28
C ILE A 131 -7.47 -10.37 37.21
N PRO A 132 -8.30 -11.28 36.67
CA PRO A 132 -9.42 -10.90 35.80
C PRO A 132 -10.39 -9.95 36.50
N SER A 133 -10.94 -8.99 35.73
CA SER A 133 -11.94 -8.01 36.23
C SER A 133 -13.22 -8.63 36.83
N SER A 134 -13.48 -9.91 36.56
CA SER A 134 -14.61 -10.68 37.13
C SER A 134 -14.33 -11.26 38.51
N THR A 135 -13.08 -11.22 38.98
CA THR A 135 -12.65 -11.82 40.25
C THR A 135 -12.62 -10.76 41.34
N THR A 136 -13.28 -11.02 42.46
CA THR A 136 -13.30 -10.14 43.63
C THR A 136 -12.57 -10.82 44.79
N GLY A 137 -11.58 -10.14 45.38
CA GLY A 137 -10.84 -10.67 46.53
C GLY A 137 -9.42 -10.11 46.62
N PHE A 138 -8.83 -10.25 47.80
CA PHE A 138 -7.41 -9.96 48.05
C PHE A 138 -6.57 -11.17 47.64
N ILE A 139 -5.42 -10.95 47.00
CA ILE A 139 -4.51 -12.02 46.57
C ILE A 139 -3.18 -11.83 47.29
N GLU A 140 -2.71 -12.88 47.96
CA GLU A 140 -1.36 -12.89 48.54
C GLU A 140 -0.33 -13.24 47.46
N VAL A 141 0.65 -12.36 47.25
CA VAL A 141 1.73 -12.52 46.27
C VAL A 141 3.04 -12.90 46.97
N TRP A 142 3.76 -13.91 46.44
CA TRP A 142 4.98 -14.46 47.08
C TRP A 142 6.26 -14.21 46.31
N ALA A 143 6.17 -14.04 44.99
CA ALA A 143 7.34 -13.75 44.17
C ALA A 143 6.96 -13.00 42.90
N LEU A 144 7.85 -12.09 42.48
CA LEU A 144 7.87 -11.48 41.15
C LEU A 144 9.22 -11.80 40.53
N LYS A 145 9.22 -12.32 39.30
CA LYS A 145 10.44 -12.61 38.55
C LYS A 145 10.34 -12.05 37.14
N ILE A 146 11.43 -11.46 36.64
CA ILE A 146 11.56 -11.08 35.23
C ILE A 146 12.61 -11.94 34.53
N ASN A 147 12.32 -12.36 33.31
CA ASN A 147 13.26 -13.05 32.42
C ASN A 147 13.12 -12.52 30.99
N GLY A 148 14.06 -11.66 30.56
CA GLY A 148 13.92 -10.93 29.29
C GLY A 148 12.66 -10.08 29.30
N THR A 149 11.82 -10.24 28.28
CA THR A 149 10.54 -9.54 28.11
C THR A 149 9.37 -10.19 28.85
N ASN A 150 9.60 -11.02 29.88
CA ASN A 150 8.52 -11.70 30.61
C ASN A 150 8.60 -11.43 32.11
N ALA A 151 7.48 -11.04 32.73
CA ALA A 151 7.25 -11.06 34.17
C ALA A 151 6.35 -12.24 34.56
N THR A 152 6.75 -12.98 35.60
CA THR A 152 5.95 -14.01 36.24
C THR A 152 5.67 -13.61 37.68
N VAL A 153 4.40 -13.68 38.09
CA VAL A 153 3.93 -13.40 39.45
C VAL A 153 3.30 -14.67 40.04
N ASP A 154 3.85 -15.14 41.15
CA ASP A 154 3.38 -16.33 41.86
C ASP A 154 2.47 -15.96 43.03
N THR A 155 1.28 -16.56 43.10
CA THR A 155 0.24 -16.27 44.12
C THR A 155 -0.18 -17.51 44.92
N VAL A 156 -0.74 -17.34 46.13
CA VAL A 156 -1.17 -18.46 47.01
C VAL A 156 -2.47 -19.11 46.57
N THR A 157 -3.31 -18.38 45.84
CA THR A 157 -4.63 -18.89 45.45
C THR A 157 -4.44 -20.01 44.41
N PRO A 158 -4.88 -21.25 44.69
CA PRO A 158 -4.66 -22.36 43.76
C PRO A 158 -5.25 -22.05 42.38
N GLY A 159 -4.40 -21.97 41.36
CA GLY A 159 -4.82 -21.75 39.96
C GLY A 159 -4.61 -20.35 39.39
N VAL A 160 -3.97 -19.40 40.10
CA VAL A 160 -3.63 -18.08 39.56
C VAL A 160 -2.11 -17.91 39.49
N VAL A 161 -1.54 -18.19 38.32
CA VAL A 161 -0.17 -17.77 37.95
C VAL A 161 -0.32 -16.73 36.84
N ALA A 162 0.14 -15.51 37.06
CA ALA A 162 0.09 -14.46 36.06
C ALA A 162 1.43 -14.41 35.30
N HIS A 163 1.36 -14.66 33.99
CA HIS A 163 2.45 -14.42 33.06
C HIS A 163 2.13 -13.16 32.25
N LEU A 164 3.01 -12.17 32.34
CA LEU A 164 2.91 -10.86 31.68
C LEU A 164 4.10 -10.73 30.72
N GLU A 165 3.86 -10.53 29.43
CA GLU A 165 4.92 -10.05 28.53
C GLU A 165 5.19 -8.57 28.81
N LEU A 166 6.37 -8.26 29.33
CA LEU A 166 6.95 -6.94 29.45
C LEU A 166 7.65 -6.58 28.15
N ASP A 167 6.89 -6.10 27.19
CA ASP A 167 7.44 -5.62 25.94
C ASP A 167 7.88 -4.15 26.07
N GLU A 168 9.16 -3.87 25.74
CA GLU A 168 9.77 -2.54 25.86
C GLU A 168 9.09 -1.51 24.94
N GLU A 169 8.34 -1.94 23.93
CA GLU A 169 7.52 -1.07 23.07
C GLU A 169 6.24 -0.55 23.77
N PHE A 170 5.70 -1.27 24.77
CA PHE A 170 4.44 -0.90 25.43
C PHE A 170 4.56 0.30 26.41
N ALA A 171 5.73 0.49 27.03
CA ALA A 171 5.96 1.65 27.91
C ALA A 171 6.01 2.97 27.12
N ASN A 172 6.49 2.92 25.87
CA ASN A 172 6.45 4.05 24.95
C ASN A 172 5.05 4.23 24.32
N MET A 173 4.25 3.18 24.19
CA MET A 173 2.85 3.29 23.76
C MET A 173 1.95 4.02 24.77
N ALA A 174 2.22 3.97 26.08
CA ALA A 174 1.37 4.57 27.11
C ALA A 174 1.29 6.12 27.08
N GLN A 175 2.15 6.80 26.32
CA GLN A 175 2.04 8.25 26.08
C GLN A 175 1.20 8.61 24.85
N SER A 176 0.81 7.64 24.02
CA SER A 176 0.01 7.85 22.82
C SER A 176 -1.34 7.15 22.94
N ARG A 177 -2.43 7.85 22.63
CA ARG A 177 -3.80 7.33 22.74
C ARG A 177 -4.09 6.25 21.67
N LEU A 178 -3.53 5.05 21.77
CA LEU A 178 -3.94 3.83 21.06
C LEU A 178 -3.47 2.65 21.93
N THR A 179 -4.27 1.62 22.25
CA THR A 179 -4.84 0.64 21.32
C THR A 179 -5.88 -0.22 22.06
N PHE A 180 -7.17 0.17 22.07
CA PHE A 180 -8.24 -0.70 22.61
C PHE A 180 -8.62 -1.86 21.66
N CYS A 181 -8.15 -1.83 20.41
CA CYS A 181 -8.52 -2.79 19.37
C CYS A 181 -7.82 -4.16 19.53
N LEU A 182 -6.50 -4.18 19.82
CA LEU A 182 -5.74 -5.44 20.00
C LEU A 182 -5.95 -6.11 21.37
N ILE A 183 -6.10 -5.33 22.45
CA ILE A 183 -6.09 -5.86 23.84
C ILE A 183 -7.30 -6.77 24.11
N ARG A 184 -8.45 -6.58 23.42
CA ARG A 184 -9.62 -7.46 23.57
C ARG A 184 -9.58 -8.70 22.68
N LEU A 185 -8.96 -8.65 21.49
CA LEU A 185 -8.99 -9.78 20.55
C LEU A 185 -8.02 -10.91 20.95
N LEU A 186 -6.92 -10.59 21.62
CA LEU A 186 -5.92 -11.59 22.02
C LEU A 186 -6.34 -12.41 23.26
N LEU A 187 -7.24 -11.89 24.11
CA LEU A 187 -7.77 -12.61 25.28
C LEU A 187 -8.86 -13.64 24.95
N THR A 188 -9.40 -13.65 23.73
CA THR A 188 -10.48 -14.57 23.29
C THR A 188 -10.00 -15.77 22.48
N LYS A 189 -8.70 -15.87 22.16
CA LYS A 189 -8.14 -16.95 21.33
C LYS A 189 -8.25 -18.35 21.97
N ALA A 190 -8.59 -18.45 23.24
CA ALA A 190 -8.69 -19.73 23.93
C ALA A 190 -9.97 -20.54 23.63
N ILE A 191 -11.05 -19.98 23.04
CA ILE A 191 -12.34 -20.72 22.91
C ILE A 191 -13.14 -20.50 21.59
N ARG A 192 -12.74 -19.68 20.61
CA ARG A 192 -13.60 -19.45 19.41
C ARG A 192 -12.91 -19.53 18.06
N SER A 193 -13.35 -20.51 17.26
CA SER A 193 -13.08 -20.69 15.82
C SER A 193 -14.12 -19.97 14.95
N SER A 194 -14.57 -18.77 15.33
CA SER A 194 -15.65 -18.09 14.61
C SER A 194 -15.11 -17.02 13.69
N ASN A 195 -15.19 -17.26 12.37
CA ASN A 195 -15.08 -16.26 11.29
C ASN A 195 -16.25 -15.26 11.29
N GLU A 196 -16.86 -15.02 12.45
CA GLU A 196 -17.91 -14.03 12.57
C GLU A 196 -17.24 -12.65 12.61
N PRO A 197 -17.67 -11.71 11.77
CA PRO A 197 -17.18 -10.35 11.86
C PRO A 197 -17.58 -9.78 13.22
N GLU A 198 -16.68 -9.03 13.85
CA GLU A 198 -16.85 -8.53 15.22
C GLU A 198 -16.96 -7.01 15.23
N GLU A 199 -17.79 -6.49 16.14
CA GLU A 199 -17.92 -5.06 16.37
C GLU A 199 -17.58 -4.73 17.81
N THR A 200 -16.67 -3.77 18.00
CA THR A 200 -16.34 -3.20 19.31
C THR A 200 -16.80 -1.73 19.36
N ALA A 201 -16.60 -1.08 20.50
CA ALA A 201 -16.88 0.35 20.62
C ALA A 201 -16.05 1.20 19.63
N THR A 202 -14.85 0.74 19.25
CA THR A 202 -13.87 1.52 18.47
C THR A 202 -13.58 0.94 17.09
N CYS A 203 -13.88 -0.33 16.83
CA CYS A 203 -13.49 -1.01 15.60
C CYS A 203 -14.56 -1.95 15.05
N LEU A 204 -14.41 -2.31 13.77
CA LEU A 204 -15.08 -3.42 13.10
C LEU A 204 -14.00 -4.36 12.57
N VAL A 205 -14.14 -5.66 12.79
CA VAL A 205 -13.08 -6.64 12.48
C VAL A 205 -13.60 -7.69 11.50
N LEU A 206 -12.83 -7.92 10.44
CA LEU A 206 -12.89 -9.10 9.59
C LEU A 206 -11.70 -9.98 9.91
N GLN A 207 -11.92 -11.22 10.33
CA GLN A 207 -10.84 -12.15 10.63
C GLN A 207 -11.17 -13.58 10.29
N ASN A 208 -10.13 -14.35 10.01
CA ASN A 208 -10.10 -15.81 10.05
C ASN A 208 -8.82 -16.29 10.73
N ASP A 209 -8.51 -17.58 10.62
CA ASP A 209 -7.33 -18.18 11.27
C ASP A 209 -5.99 -17.55 10.87
N ARG A 210 -5.93 -16.85 9.72
CA ARG A 210 -4.70 -16.32 9.12
C ARG A 210 -4.69 -14.81 8.93
N LEU A 211 -5.77 -14.25 8.40
CA LEU A 211 -5.87 -12.81 8.08
C LEU A 211 -6.78 -12.12 9.10
N LEU A 212 -6.34 -10.97 9.59
CA LEU A 212 -7.16 -10.05 10.40
C LEU A 212 -7.04 -8.65 9.80
N ALA A 213 -8.18 -8.02 9.53
CA ALA A 213 -8.30 -6.62 9.13
C ALA A 213 -9.30 -5.92 10.05
N ALA A 214 -8.87 -4.84 10.72
CA ALA A 214 -9.75 -4.04 11.58
C ALA A 214 -9.89 -2.61 11.06
N VAL A 215 -11.14 -2.19 10.86
CA VAL A 215 -11.51 -0.80 10.51
C VAL A 215 -11.74 -0.02 11.79
N ASN A 216 -10.99 1.05 11.99
CA ASN A 216 -11.16 1.98 13.10
C ASN A 216 -12.31 2.94 12.79
N LYS A 217 -13.34 2.93 13.66
CA LYS A 217 -14.56 3.71 13.44
C LYS A 217 -14.34 5.22 13.44
N SER A 218 -13.28 5.70 14.09
CA SER A 218 -12.95 7.13 14.19
C SER A 218 -12.26 7.70 12.96
N SER A 219 -11.55 6.86 12.20
CA SER A 219 -10.84 7.24 10.98
C SER A 219 -11.44 6.67 9.71
N GLY A 220 -12.26 5.61 9.81
CA GLY A 220 -12.74 4.79 8.70
C GLY A 220 -11.67 3.97 8.00
N ALA A 221 -10.45 3.98 8.52
CA ALA A 221 -9.29 3.31 7.95
C ALA A 221 -9.11 1.90 8.53
N ILE A 222 -8.62 0.97 7.70
CA ILE A 222 -8.01 -0.26 8.20
C ILE A 222 -6.67 0.12 8.82
N ASP A 223 -6.57 0.15 10.15
CA ASP A 223 -5.35 0.51 10.87
C ASP A 223 -4.71 -0.68 11.60
N VAL A 224 -5.34 -1.86 11.51
CA VAL A 224 -4.75 -3.15 11.86
C VAL A 224 -4.94 -4.09 10.67
N LEU A 225 -3.83 -4.63 10.15
CA LEU A 225 -3.84 -5.69 9.15
C LEU A 225 -2.70 -6.66 9.46
N THR A 226 -3.05 -7.92 9.77
CA THR A 226 -2.06 -8.96 10.04
C THR A 226 -2.32 -10.20 9.20
N LEU A 227 -1.23 -10.85 8.77
CA LEU A 227 -1.25 -12.17 8.14
C LEU A 227 -0.32 -13.10 8.91
N ASP A 228 -0.85 -14.22 9.41
CA ASP A 228 -0.12 -15.21 10.20
C ASP A 228 0.66 -14.57 11.37
N GLY A 229 0.10 -13.53 11.97
CA GLY A 229 0.70 -12.77 13.08
C GLY A 229 1.67 -11.65 12.68
N GLN A 230 2.06 -11.53 11.41
CA GLN A 230 2.88 -10.41 10.93
C GLN A 230 2.04 -9.16 10.72
N ASN A 231 2.43 -8.03 11.31
CA ASN A 231 1.84 -6.72 11.00
C ASN A 231 2.29 -6.25 9.61
N LEU A 232 1.33 -6.00 8.72
CA LEU A 232 1.57 -5.58 7.34
C LEU A 232 1.61 -4.05 7.15
N LEU A 233 1.15 -3.28 8.14
CA LEU A 233 1.04 -1.81 8.08
C LEU A 233 2.13 -1.06 8.81
N GLY A 234 2.77 -1.69 9.81
CA GLY A 234 3.73 -1.04 10.71
C GLY A 234 3.11 -0.47 11.98
N SER A 235 3.97 0.09 12.84
CA SER A 235 3.54 0.75 14.07
C SER A 235 2.98 2.14 13.78
N GLN A 236 2.05 2.59 14.62
CA GLN A 236 1.57 3.97 14.53
C GLN A 236 2.65 4.94 14.98
N ASN A 237 2.81 6.02 14.21
CA ASN A 237 3.88 7.01 14.35
C ASN A 237 5.27 6.48 13.98
N TYR A 238 5.38 5.47 13.10
CA TYR A 238 6.67 5.15 12.49
C TYR A 238 7.20 6.37 11.72
N VAL A 239 8.37 6.87 12.13
CA VAL A 239 8.86 8.23 11.83
C VAL A 239 9.66 8.30 10.53
N ALA A 240 10.08 7.15 9.98
CA ALA A 240 10.74 7.07 8.68
C ALA A 240 9.67 6.75 7.62
N PRO A 241 9.20 7.71 6.81
CA PRO A 241 8.18 7.40 5.81
C PRO A 241 8.68 6.32 4.83
N THR A 242 7.75 5.48 4.35
CA THR A 242 7.97 4.55 3.23
C THR A 242 7.98 5.31 1.91
N PRO A 243 8.70 4.81 0.88
CA PRO A 243 8.68 5.40 -0.46
C PRO A 243 7.26 5.72 -0.91
N GLY A 244 7.03 6.95 -1.38
CA GLY A 244 5.76 7.33 -1.99
C GLY A 244 5.26 8.73 -1.60
N GLY A 245 5.25 9.62 -2.60
CA GLY A 245 4.33 10.77 -2.72
C GLY A 245 4.26 11.86 -1.63
N SER A 246 3.80 13.05 -2.03
CA SER A 246 3.55 14.22 -1.18
C SER A 246 2.19 14.20 -0.45
N THR A 247 1.38 13.15 -0.60
CA THR A 247 -0.01 13.10 -0.14
C THR A 247 -0.20 12.20 1.08
N GLY A 248 0.25 12.69 2.23
CA GLY A 248 -0.02 12.12 3.55
C GLY A 248 0.99 12.60 4.58
N SER A 249 0.61 12.67 5.86
CA SER A 249 1.56 12.95 6.93
C SER A 249 2.56 11.81 7.17
N GLY A 250 2.48 10.71 6.40
CA GLY A 250 3.37 9.54 6.44
C GLY A 250 3.28 8.67 7.70
N ASN A 251 2.94 9.26 8.84
CA ASN A 251 3.16 8.67 10.17
C ASN A 251 2.44 7.35 10.47
N ASN A 252 1.36 7.01 9.75
CA ASN A 252 0.55 5.82 10.04
C ASN A 252 0.26 5.01 8.77
N GLY A 253 0.53 3.71 8.88
CA GLY A 253 0.15 2.72 7.88
C GLY A 253 -1.38 2.58 7.79
N ILE A 254 -1.90 2.45 6.58
CA ILE A 254 -3.33 2.30 6.29
C ILE A 254 -3.50 1.13 5.31
N GLY A 255 -4.34 0.17 5.68
CA GLY A 255 -4.76 -0.94 4.83
C GLY A 255 -5.60 -0.46 3.64
N PRO A 256 -6.09 -1.35 2.76
CA PRO A 256 -6.81 -0.95 1.55
C PRO A 256 -7.96 0.03 1.82
N TYR A 257 -7.88 1.26 1.31
CA TYR A 257 -8.86 2.35 1.52
C TYR A 257 -9.21 3.08 0.22
N LEU A 258 -10.39 3.71 0.19
CA LEU A 258 -10.86 4.54 -0.92
C LEU A 258 -10.34 5.97 -0.78
N ASP A 259 -9.83 6.52 -1.87
CA ASP A 259 -9.44 7.93 -1.98
C ASP A 259 -9.94 8.49 -3.32
N CYS A 260 -10.38 9.75 -3.33
CA CYS A 260 -10.83 10.39 -4.55
C CYS A 260 -10.36 11.83 -4.62
N TYR A 261 -10.04 12.31 -5.82
CA TYR A 261 -10.11 13.74 -6.14
C TYR A 261 -11.50 14.00 -6.73
N CYS A 262 -12.49 14.17 -5.86
CA CYS A 262 -13.90 14.21 -6.27
C CYS A 262 -14.75 15.26 -5.54
N ILE A 263 -14.11 16.17 -4.81
CA ILE A 263 -14.76 17.31 -4.15
C ILE A 263 -14.14 18.64 -4.62
N PRO A 264 -14.84 19.79 -4.46
CA PRO A 264 -14.33 21.08 -4.96
C PRO A 264 -12.99 21.53 -4.37
N SER A 265 -12.64 21.05 -3.16
CA SER A 265 -11.36 21.35 -2.51
C SER A 265 -10.27 20.32 -2.80
N GLY A 266 -10.52 19.34 -3.68
CA GLY A 266 -9.55 18.33 -4.10
C GLY A 266 -9.83 16.94 -3.57
N PHE A 267 -8.87 16.39 -2.82
CA PHE A 267 -8.92 15.02 -2.32
C PHE A 267 -9.91 14.84 -1.16
N TYR A 268 -10.53 13.66 -1.12
CA TYR A 268 -11.42 13.22 -0.05
C TYR A 268 -11.33 11.71 0.16
N THR A 269 -11.13 11.32 1.42
CA THR A 269 -11.15 9.94 1.91
C THR A 269 -12.33 9.83 2.88
N PRO A 270 -13.33 8.96 2.63
CA PRO A 270 -14.47 8.80 3.55
C PRO A 270 -14.02 8.14 4.86
N GLY A 271 -14.63 8.52 5.99
CA GLY A 271 -14.39 7.87 7.28
C GLY A 271 -14.24 8.77 8.50
N SER A 272 -14.18 10.09 8.32
CA SER A 272 -13.73 11.03 9.36
C SER A 272 -14.73 12.10 9.76
N ILE A 273 -15.85 12.24 9.05
CA ILE A 273 -16.83 13.30 9.28
C ILE A 273 -18.06 12.77 10.02
N ASP A 274 -18.77 11.83 9.40
CA ASP A 274 -19.98 11.19 9.96
C ASP A 274 -20.18 9.84 9.28
N PRO A 275 -19.24 8.89 9.44
CA PRO A 275 -19.30 7.61 8.77
C PRO A 275 -20.38 6.73 9.41
N THR A 276 -21.14 6.06 8.54
CA THR A 276 -22.02 4.97 8.92
C THR A 276 -21.38 3.65 8.53
N TYR A 277 -21.56 2.65 9.38
CA TYR A 277 -21.00 1.33 9.17
C TYR A 277 -22.11 0.27 9.15
N GLN A 278 -21.94 -0.73 8.30
CA GLN A 278 -22.76 -1.94 8.30
C GLN A 278 -21.85 -3.16 8.37
N LEU A 279 -22.11 -4.01 9.36
CA LEU A 279 -21.50 -5.33 9.46
C LEU A 279 -22.40 -6.37 8.76
N ILE A 280 -21.81 -7.20 7.90
CA ILE A 280 -22.48 -8.22 7.13
C ILE A 280 -21.89 -9.56 7.50
N LYS A 281 -22.75 -10.55 7.73
CA LYS A 281 -22.35 -11.95 7.85
C LYS A 281 -23.24 -12.83 6.97
N GLY A 282 -22.65 -13.88 6.42
CA GLY A 282 -23.41 -14.83 5.61
C GLY A 282 -22.63 -16.10 5.32
N ILE A 283 -23.31 -16.97 4.57
CA ILE A 283 -22.75 -18.17 3.97
C ILE A 283 -23.06 -18.07 2.49
N ASP A 284 -22.07 -18.30 1.64
CA ASP A 284 -22.21 -18.18 0.20
C ASP A 284 -22.81 -19.45 -0.46
N ALA A 285 -23.01 -19.41 -1.77
CA ALA A 285 -23.54 -20.54 -2.54
C ALA A 285 -22.63 -21.79 -2.54
N SER A 286 -21.36 -21.64 -2.17
CA SER A 286 -20.40 -22.75 -2.00
C SER A 286 -20.36 -23.26 -0.55
N ASN A 287 -21.26 -22.81 0.31
CA ASN A 287 -21.33 -23.14 1.73
C ASN A 287 -20.08 -22.71 2.52
N ILE A 288 -19.47 -21.59 2.12
CA ILE A 288 -18.34 -20.98 2.83
C ILE A 288 -18.83 -19.74 3.56
N ALA A 289 -18.48 -19.62 4.84
CA ALA A 289 -18.82 -18.45 5.64
C ALA A 289 -18.06 -17.20 5.13
N TYR A 290 -18.67 -16.03 5.27
CA TYR A 290 -18.02 -14.77 4.96
C TYR A 290 -18.46 -13.66 5.92
N GLY A 291 -17.54 -12.73 6.18
CA GLY A 291 -17.79 -11.46 6.83
C GLY A 291 -17.66 -10.30 5.84
N GLY A 292 -18.34 -9.19 6.11
CA GLY A 292 -18.19 -7.97 5.34
C GLY A 292 -18.40 -6.70 6.16
N ILE A 293 -17.73 -5.63 5.76
CA ILE A 293 -17.90 -4.28 6.30
C ILE A 293 -18.26 -3.36 5.15
N VAL A 294 -19.27 -2.52 5.36
CA VAL A 294 -19.58 -1.38 4.49
C VAL A 294 -19.35 -0.10 5.28
N LEU A 295 -18.40 0.71 4.82
CA LEU A 295 -18.25 2.10 5.20
C LEU A 295 -19.10 2.96 4.26
N SER A 296 -19.83 3.93 4.79
CA SER A 296 -20.64 4.87 4.02
C SER A 296 -20.61 6.25 4.65
N GLU A 297 -20.18 7.26 3.90
CA GLU A 297 -20.15 8.65 4.36
C GLU A 297 -20.71 9.58 3.28
N VAL A 298 -21.49 10.58 3.70
CA VAL A 298 -21.95 11.66 2.82
C VAL A 298 -21.08 12.88 3.12
N TYR A 299 -20.37 13.38 2.10
CA TYR A 299 -19.58 14.60 2.25
C TYR A 299 -20.53 15.81 2.38
N PRO A 300 -20.65 16.42 3.57
CA PRO A 300 -21.74 17.36 3.84
C PRO A 300 -21.80 18.60 2.93
N PRO A 301 -20.67 19.21 2.52
CA PRO A 301 -20.71 20.44 1.72
C PRO A 301 -21.41 20.32 0.37
N THR A 302 -21.34 19.15 -0.26
CA THR A 302 -21.85 18.97 -1.63
C THR A 302 -22.81 17.79 -1.78
N GLY A 303 -22.81 16.82 -0.86
CA GLY A 303 -23.79 15.73 -0.80
C GLY A 303 -23.43 14.47 -1.58
N GLN A 304 -22.17 14.32 -2.04
CA GLN A 304 -21.67 13.07 -2.59
C GLN A 304 -21.68 12.02 -1.49
N LYS A 305 -22.21 10.85 -1.79
CA LYS A 305 -22.13 9.67 -0.95
C LYS A 305 -21.01 8.78 -1.47
N LEU A 306 -20.01 8.53 -0.63
CA LEU A 306 -18.94 7.57 -0.91
C LEU A 306 -19.14 6.33 -0.03
N GLN A 307 -18.93 5.16 -0.63
CA GLN A 307 -18.99 3.90 0.10
C GLN A 307 -17.82 3.00 -0.28
N GLN A 308 -17.29 2.30 0.70
CA GLN A 308 -16.28 1.28 0.53
C GLN A 308 -16.77 -0.01 1.17
N TYR A 309 -16.51 -1.13 0.49
CA TYR A 309 -16.94 -2.46 0.88
C TYR A 309 -15.69 -3.32 1.02
N TRP A 310 -15.59 -4.07 2.13
CA TRP A 310 -14.60 -5.13 2.29
C TRP A 310 -15.33 -6.42 2.65
N PHE A 311 -15.03 -7.51 1.96
CA PHE A 311 -15.49 -8.84 2.32
C PHE A 311 -14.30 -9.79 2.48
N LEU A 312 -14.36 -10.61 3.52
CA LEU A 312 -13.42 -11.69 3.78
C LEU A 312 -14.20 -12.99 3.82
N ARG A 313 -13.83 -13.93 2.96
CA ARG A 313 -14.36 -15.28 2.94
C ARG A 313 -13.49 -16.18 3.80
N ASP A 314 -14.09 -17.16 4.46
CA ASP A 314 -13.36 -18.11 5.27
C ASP A 314 -12.32 -18.91 4.44
N GLY A 315 -11.14 -19.12 5.02
CA GLY A 315 -10.00 -19.77 4.37
C GLY A 315 -9.22 -18.91 3.36
N GLU A 316 -9.73 -17.73 2.98
CA GLU A 316 -9.03 -16.82 2.08
C GLU A 316 -8.12 -15.85 2.83
N ILE A 317 -7.08 -15.36 2.15
CA ILE A 317 -6.08 -14.43 2.70
C ILE A 317 -6.06 -13.11 1.93
N GLY A 318 -7.22 -12.74 1.37
CA GLY A 318 -7.42 -11.48 0.68
C GLY A 318 -8.77 -10.84 0.98
N LEU A 319 -8.87 -9.55 0.68
CA LEU A 319 -10.07 -8.75 0.84
C LEU A 319 -10.69 -8.47 -0.52
N HIS A 320 -11.94 -8.90 -0.70
CA HIS A 320 -12.74 -8.49 -1.85
C HIS A 320 -13.33 -7.11 -1.60
N THR A 321 -13.10 -6.19 -2.52
CA THR A 321 -13.48 -4.80 -2.36
C THR A 321 -14.34 -4.26 -3.49
N PHE A 322 -15.20 -3.31 -3.13
CA PHE A 322 -16.01 -2.51 -4.05
C PHE A 322 -16.01 -1.08 -3.57
N ASN A 323 -16.22 -0.15 -4.50
CA ASN A 323 -16.23 1.28 -4.20
C ASN A 323 -17.37 1.95 -4.94
N ARG A 324 -18.18 2.76 -4.25
CA ARG A 324 -19.33 3.43 -4.84
C ARG A 324 -19.27 4.92 -4.61
N LEU A 325 -19.58 5.67 -5.67
CA LEU A 325 -19.85 7.10 -5.61
C LEU A 325 -21.28 7.34 -6.10
N ALA A 326 -22.05 8.09 -5.31
CA ALA A 326 -23.39 8.53 -5.69
C ALA A 326 -23.59 10.02 -5.41
N TYR A 327 -24.32 10.73 -6.28
CA TYR A 327 -24.58 12.15 -6.19
C TYR A 327 -25.99 12.48 -6.67
N TYR A 328 -26.81 13.01 -5.77
CA TYR A 328 -28.24 13.27 -5.98
C TYR A 328 -28.61 14.69 -5.53
N ASN A 329 -27.95 15.70 -6.11
CA ASN A 329 -28.21 17.10 -5.80
C ASN A 329 -28.91 17.80 -6.96
N GLU A 330 -30.22 17.98 -6.87
CA GLU A 330 -31.02 18.65 -7.90
C GLU A 330 -30.74 20.17 -7.97
N THR A 331 -30.29 20.79 -6.88
CA THR A 331 -29.98 22.23 -6.83
C THR A 331 -28.63 22.57 -7.44
N THR A 332 -27.68 21.64 -7.41
CA THR A 332 -26.37 21.72 -8.05
C THR A 332 -26.20 20.50 -8.98
N PRO A 333 -26.87 20.48 -10.14
CA PRO A 333 -26.98 19.28 -10.97
C PRO A 333 -25.70 18.89 -11.70
N PHE A 334 -24.71 19.77 -11.74
CA PHE A 334 -23.34 19.47 -12.16
C PHE A 334 -22.42 19.96 -11.06
N LEU A 335 -21.58 19.06 -10.54
CA LEU A 335 -20.62 19.39 -9.51
C LEU A 335 -19.25 19.70 -10.12
N GLN A 336 -18.60 18.68 -10.67
CA GLN A 336 -17.27 18.72 -11.29
C GLN A 336 -17.01 17.39 -12.01
N ASN A 337 -15.84 17.19 -12.61
CA ASN A 337 -15.39 15.88 -13.06
C ASN A 337 -14.78 15.04 -11.92
N LEU A 338 -14.90 13.71 -12.03
CA LEU A 338 -14.29 12.73 -11.13
C LEU A 338 -12.80 12.57 -11.47
N GLN A 339 -12.02 13.61 -11.18
CA GLN A 339 -10.61 13.71 -11.59
C GLN A 339 -9.80 12.48 -11.23
N GLU A 340 -9.90 12.00 -9.98
CA GLU A 340 -9.29 10.76 -9.54
C GLU A 340 -10.28 9.95 -8.67
N PHE A 341 -10.35 8.65 -8.90
CA PHE A 341 -11.04 7.70 -8.03
C PHE A 341 -10.19 6.44 -7.93
N ARG A 342 -9.67 6.16 -6.75
CA ARG A 342 -8.63 5.14 -6.55
C ARG A 342 -8.77 4.44 -5.22
N THR A 343 -8.25 3.23 -5.14
CA THR A 343 -7.97 2.58 -3.84
C THR A 343 -6.48 2.48 -3.59
N LEU A 344 -6.09 2.52 -2.33
CA LEU A 344 -4.70 2.60 -1.90
C LEU A 344 -4.45 1.59 -0.78
N PHE A 345 -3.31 0.91 -0.82
CA PHE A 345 -2.71 0.25 0.34
C PHE A 345 -1.41 0.98 0.68
N ARG A 346 -1.33 1.55 1.88
CA ARG A 346 -0.29 2.50 2.28
C ARG A 346 0.38 2.04 3.58
N PRO A 347 1.22 1.02 3.57
CA PRO A 347 1.95 0.60 4.76
C PRO A 347 3.03 1.63 5.13
N ASN A 348 3.39 1.68 6.41
CA ASN A 348 4.45 2.52 6.96
C ASN A 348 5.36 1.67 7.86
N THR A 349 6.20 0.84 7.23
CA THR A 349 7.04 -0.18 7.89
C THR A 349 8.24 -0.54 7.01
N PRO A 350 9.38 -0.93 7.59
CA PRO A 350 10.52 -1.44 6.81
C PRO A 350 10.25 -2.81 6.15
N LEU A 351 9.14 -3.47 6.47
CA LEU A 351 8.80 -4.81 5.97
C LEU A 351 8.92 -4.95 4.44
N TRP A 352 8.49 -3.94 3.69
CA TRP A 352 8.35 -3.99 2.24
C TRP A 352 9.66 -3.55 1.55
N THR A 353 10.47 -4.52 1.13
CA THR A 353 11.81 -4.27 0.58
C THR A 353 11.82 -4.09 -0.93
N HIS A 354 10.78 -4.50 -1.65
CA HIS A 354 10.71 -4.41 -3.12
C HIS A 354 9.35 -3.95 -3.62
N LEU A 355 9.38 -3.24 -4.75
CA LEU A 355 8.24 -2.75 -5.52
C LEU A 355 8.08 -3.62 -6.77
N ILE A 356 6.90 -4.17 -6.99
CA ILE A 356 6.62 -5.08 -8.10
C ILE A 356 5.53 -4.47 -8.98
N THR A 357 5.88 -3.99 -10.17
CA THR A 357 4.92 -3.43 -11.14
C THR A 357 4.23 -4.57 -11.88
N ASN A 358 4.97 -5.53 -12.43
CA ASN A 358 4.40 -6.67 -13.14
C ASN A 358 5.43 -7.81 -13.17
N ALA A 359 5.12 -8.91 -13.87
CA ALA A 359 6.00 -10.08 -13.98
C ALA A 359 7.37 -9.79 -14.62
N ASN A 360 7.52 -8.67 -15.32
CA ASN A 360 8.73 -8.29 -16.05
C ASN A 360 9.42 -7.05 -15.45
N PHE A 361 8.82 -6.41 -14.43
CA PHE A 361 9.35 -5.20 -13.85
C PHE A 361 9.14 -5.14 -12.34
N TYR A 362 10.27 -5.21 -11.63
CA TYR A 362 10.39 -5.03 -10.19
C TYR A 362 11.60 -4.15 -9.85
N SER A 363 11.68 -3.70 -8.60
CA SER A 363 12.82 -2.94 -8.10
C SER A 363 12.95 -3.06 -6.57
N PRO A 364 14.16 -3.02 -5.99
CA PRO A 364 14.29 -2.70 -4.57
C PRO A 364 13.66 -1.35 -4.26
N ALA A 365 13.03 -1.22 -3.09
CA ALA A 365 12.59 0.08 -2.60
C ALA A 365 13.82 0.97 -2.29
N PRO A 366 13.80 2.28 -2.60
CA PRO A 366 14.90 3.18 -2.26
C PRO A 366 15.03 3.33 -0.74
N ILE A 367 16.25 3.29 -0.23
CA ILE A 367 16.53 3.39 1.22
C ILE A 367 17.61 4.45 1.48
N PRO A 368 17.34 5.48 2.29
CA PRO A 368 16.05 5.79 2.94
C PRO A 368 15.01 6.30 1.93
N ASP A 369 13.74 6.41 2.32
CA ASP A 369 12.70 6.97 1.44
C ASP A 369 13.11 8.35 0.87
N PRO A 370 13.04 8.55 -0.46
CA PRO A 370 13.35 9.81 -1.11
C PRO A 370 12.43 10.98 -0.69
N ALA A 371 11.22 10.74 -0.22
CA ALA A 371 10.29 11.76 0.26
C ALA A 371 10.60 12.25 1.69
N SER A 372 11.47 11.56 2.44
CA SER A 372 11.83 11.96 3.80
C SER A 372 12.58 13.30 3.88
N THR A 373 12.22 14.15 4.83
CA THR A 373 12.76 15.51 4.95
C THR A 373 14.17 15.53 5.58
N GLY A 374 15.14 16.13 4.88
CA GLY A 374 16.51 16.37 5.35
C GLY A 374 17.42 16.73 4.18
N THR A 375 18.21 17.80 4.28
CA THR A 375 18.92 18.45 3.13
C THR A 375 20.08 17.63 2.52
N GLY A 376 20.17 16.33 2.78
CA GLY A 376 21.16 15.43 2.19
C GLY A 376 20.58 14.10 1.69
N ILE A 377 19.26 13.92 1.75
CA ILE A 377 18.62 12.62 1.51
C ILE A 377 18.26 12.43 0.03
N ALA A 378 17.61 13.39 -0.62
CA ALA A 378 17.26 13.35 -2.04
C ALA A 378 16.98 14.77 -2.54
N THR A 379 17.10 15.02 -3.85
CA THR A 379 16.77 16.34 -4.45
C THR A 379 15.49 16.21 -5.26
N THR A 380 14.40 16.85 -4.84
CA THR A 380 13.18 16.94 -5.65
C THR A 380 13.45 17.74 -6.92
N VAL A 381 13.17 17.14 -8.09
CA VAL A 381 13.39 17.78 -9.40
C VAL A 381 12.08 18.11 -10.13
N GLN A 382 11.03 17.34 -9.87
CA GLN A 382 9.69 17.54 -10.40
C GLN A 382 8.70 16.82 -9.46
N ASP A 383 7.41 17.16 -9.53
CA ASP A 383 6.29 16.48 -8.83
C ASP A 383 6.58 15.02 -8.44
N ALA A 384 6.63 14.73 -7.13
CA ALA A 384 6.95 13.42 -6.55
C ALA A 384 8.08 12.66 -7.28
N THR A 385 9.12 13.38 -7.70
CA THR A 385 10.26 12.88 -8.46
C THR A 385 11.54 13.41 -7.87
N TRP A 386 12.47 12.51 -7.58
CA TRP A 386 13.70 12.80 -6.86
C TRP A 386 14.92 12.31 -7.60
N TYR A 387 15.97 13.12 -7.61
CA TYR A 387 17.32 12.73 -7.98
C TYR A 387 18.05 12.12 -6.78
N LEU A 388 18.57 10.90 -6.99
CA LEU A 388 19.23 10.04 -6.01
C LEU A 388 20.68 9.72 -6.38
N GLY A 389 21.26 10.31 -7.44
CA GLY A 389 22.59 9.93 -7.92
C GLY A 389 23.74 10.11 -6.91
N ASN A 390 23.53 10.82 -5.81
CA ASN A 390 24.50 10.92 -4.71
C ASN A 390 24.46 9.71 -3.75
N ARG A 391 23.48 8.80 -3.88
CA ARG A 391 23.30 7.61 -3.05
C ARG A 391 23.92 6.38 -3.69
N THR A 392 25.24 6.36 -3.84
CA THR A 392 25.94 5.28 -4.57
C THR A 392 25.81 3.89 -3.95
N ASN A 393 25.35 3.79 -2.70
CA ASN A 393 25.14 2.53 -1.97
C ASN A 393 23.66 2.13 -1.87
N ASP A 394 22.73 2.93 -2.42
CA ASP A 394 21.31 2.62 -2.42
C ASP A 394 21.04 1.50 -3.45
N PRO A 395 20.48 0.34 -3.04
CA PRO A 395 20.21 -0.77 -3.95
C PRO A 395 19.35 -0.37 -5.14
N TYR A 396 18.40 0.58 -4.96
CA TYR A 396 17.59 1.10 -6.05
C TYR A 396 18.46 1.80 -7.10
N VAL A 397 19.39 2.65 -6.65
CA VAL A 397 20.28 3.41 -7.56
C VAL A 397 21.25 2.48 -8.28
N GLN A 398 21.76 1.45 -7.61
CA GLN A 398 22.67 0.48 -8.22
C GLN A 398 21.96 -0.40 -9.25
N GLN A 399 20.70 -0.74 -9.02
CA GLN A 399 19.97 -1.73 -9.83
C GLN A 399 19.09 -1.13 -10.91
N LEU A 400 18.54 0.07 -10.71
CA LEU A 400 17.50 0.64 -11.58
C LEU A 400 17.84 2.03 -12.14
N SER A 401 17.96 3.06 -11.30
CA SER A 401 18.13 4.43 -11.81
C SER A 401 18.59 5.43 -10.73
N SER A 402 19.28 6.48 -11.18
CA SER A 402 19.58 7.66 -10.35
C SER A 402 18.38 8.58 -10.11
N TYR A 403 17.21 8.28 -10.68
CA TYR A 403 15.97 9.00 -10.41
C TYR A 403 14.90 8.05 -9.88
N PHE A 404 14.18 8.47 -8.85
CA PHE A 404 12.99 7.79 -8.37
C PHE A 404 11.76 8.63 -8.65
N THR A 405 10.77 8.05 -9.30
CA THR A 405 9.46 8.66 -9.52
C THR A 405 8.39 7.60 -9.58
N LYS A 406 7.22 7.91 -9.04
CA LYS A 406 6.04 7.04 -9.09
C LYS A 406 5.64 6.68 -10.55
N TYR A 407 5.91 7.58 -11.50
CA TYR A 407 5.58 7.40 -12.91
C TYR A 407 6.39 6.30 -13.61
N THR A 408 7.57 5.94 -13.07
CA THR A 408 8.36 4.82 -13.60
C THR A 408 7.61 3.49 -13.44
N PHE A 409 6.87 3.37 -12.34
CA PHE A 409 6.10 2.19 -11.94
C PHE A 409 4.64 2.27 -12.39
N GLN A 410 4.44 2.62 -13.66
CA GLN A 410 3.14 2.58 -14.31
C GLN A 410 2.98 1.35 -15.20
N ASP A 411 1.75 1.00 -15.56
CA ASP A 411 1.51 -0.04 -16.55
C ASP A 411 0.20 0.15 -17.32
N THR A 412 0.09 -0.47 -18.49
CA THR A 412 -1.10 -0.43 -19.34
C THR A 412 -2.12 -1.48 -18.94
N TRP A 413 -3.40 -1.14 -18.91
CA TRP A 413 -4.48 -2.03 -18.49
C TRP A 413 -4.68 -3.28 -19.34
N ARG A 414 -4.24 -3.27 -20.61
CA ARG A 414 -4.38 -4.39 -21.54
C ARG A 414 -4.01 -5.73 -20.88
N ASP A 415 -2.77 -5.81 -20.41
CA ASP A 415 -2.14 -7.06 -19.92
C ASP A 415 -1.80 -7.02 -18.42
N HIS A 416 -2.02 -5.87 -17.77
CA HIS A 416 -1.70 -5.71 -16.37
C HIS A 416 -2.70 -6.45 -15.47
N CYS A 417 -2.20 -7.38 -14.64
CA CYS A 417 -3.05 -8.27 -13.84
C CYS A 417 -2.82 -8.11 -12.34
N VAL A 418 -1.56 -8.03 -11.93
CA VAL A 418 -1.15 -8.01 -10.52
C VAL A 418 0.09 -7.16 -10.35
N HIS A 419 0.05 -6.29 -9.35
CA HIS A 419 1.17 -5.49 -8.87
C HIS A 419 1.11 -5.38 -7.35
N GLY A 420 2.20 -4.95 -6.73
CA GLY A 420 2.27 -4.96 -5.28
C GLY A 420 3.65 -4.71 -4.71
N MET A 421 3.79 -5.09 -3.45
CA MET A 421 5.05 -5.03 -2.71
C MET A 421 5.44 -6.40 -2.19
N PHE A 422 6.73 -6.59 -2.02
CA PHE A 422 7.34 -7.83 -1.58
C PHE A 422 8.28 -7.58 -0.40
N ALA A 423 8.24 -8.49 0.58
CA ALA A 423 9.11 -8.54 1.74
C ALA A 423 9.99 -9.78 1.63
N ASP A 424 11.31 -9.59 1.58
CA ASP A 424 12.30 -10.67 1.46
C ASP A 424 12.61 -11.40 2.77
N GLY A 425 11.87 -11.08 3.83
CA GLY A 425 11.97 -11.70 5.15
C GLY A 425 12.96 -11.04 6.09
N THR A 426 13.82 -10.12 5.63
CA THR A 426 14.83 -9.44 6.46
C THR A 426 14.22 -8.63 7.62
N GLU A 427 13.02 -8.09 7.42
CA GLU A 427 12.30 -7.23 8.37
C GLU A 427 11.02 -7.90 8.91
N SER A 428 10.87 -9.21 8.71
CA SER A 428 9.72 -9.99 9.17
C SER A 428 10.00 -10.73 10.48
N ASN A 429 8.97 -10.99 11.28
CA ASN A 429 9.11 -11.56 12.63
C ASN A 429 9.73 -12.97 12.65
N ASP A 430 9.51 -13.77 11.61
CA ASP A 430 9.93 -15.17 11.54
C ASP A 430 10.77 -15.49 10.28
N ASN A 431 11.35 -14.46 9.67
CA ASN A 431 12.05 -14.54 8.38
C ASN A 431 11.17 -15.06 7.23
N GLY A 432 9.85 -15.01 7.40
CA GLY A 432 8.88 -15.35 6.37
C GLY A 432 8.87 -14.34 5.23
N ILE A 433 8.62 -14.82 4.03
CA ILE A 433 8.51 -13.98 2.83
C ILE A 433 7.07 -13.55 2.67
N PHE A 434 6.79 -12.27 2.44
CA PHE A 434 5.41 -11.75 2.32
C PHE A 434 5.20 -11.00 1.01
N GLY A 435 3.97 -11.05 0.51
CA GLY A 435 3.50 -10.27 -0.63
C GLY A 435 2.19 -9.57 -0.30
N ALA A 436 2.07 -8.32 -0.77
CA ALA A 436 0.83 -7.55 -0.73
C ALA A 436 0.49 -7.09 -2.14
N TRP A 437 -0.60 -7.63 -2.68
CA TRP A 437 -0.93 -7.55 -4.10
C TRP A 437 -2.28 -6.89 -4.32
N MET A 438 -2.35 -5.97 -5.27
CA MET A 438 -3.61 -5.60 -5.89
C MET A 438 -3.80 -6.49 -7.12
N VAL A 439 -4.87 -7.30 -7.10
CA VAL A 439 -5.25 -8.18 -8.19
C VAL A 439 -6.39 -7.53 -8.97
N MET A 440 -6.13 -7.17 -10.23
CA MET A 440 -7.10 -6.61 -11.16
C MET A 440 -7.86 -7.70 -11.90
N ASN A 441 -8.66 -8.48 -11.17
CA ASN A 441 -9.46 -9.57 -11.73
C ASN A 441 -10.58 -9.10 -12.67
N THR A 442 -11.04 -7.86 -12.53
CA THR A 442 -11.96 -7.22 -13.47
C THR A 442 -11.55 -5.77 -13.73
N LYS A 443 -11.72 -5.31 -14.96
CA LYS A 443 -11.52 -3.92 -15.38
C LYS A 443 -12.75 -3.35 -16.09
N ASP A 444 -13.87 -4.06 -16.01
CA ASP A 444 -15.08 -3.77 -16.77
C ASP A 444 -15.82 -2.51 -16.30
N THR A 445 -15.55 -2.10 -15.07
CA THR A 445 -16.07 -0.86 -14.48
C THR A 445 -15.11 0.34 -14.59
N TYR A 446 -13.95 0.16 -15.20
CA TYR A 446 -12.95 1.22 -15.43
C TYR A 446 -13.31 1.97 -16.73
N PHE A 447 -12.50 2.98 -17.08
CA PHE A 447 -12.61 3.74 -18.32
C PHE A 447 -11.30 3.68 -19.13
N GLY A 448 -11.31 4.22 -20.36
CA GLY A 448 -10.11 4.40 -21.19
C GLY A 448 -9.65 3.17 -22.01
N GLY A 449 -10.23 2.00 -21.77
CA GLY A 449 -9.95 0.77 -22.52
C GLY A 449 -8.56 0.18 -22.24
N PRO A 450 -8.08 -0.73 -23.12
CA PRO A 450 -6.85 -1.50 -22.90
C PRO A 450 -5.57 -0.65 -22.91
N ILE A 451 -5.55 0.49 -23.59
CA ILE A 451 -4.35 1.35 -23.69
C ILE A 451 -4.28 2.41 -22.59
N HIS A 452 -5.30 2.52 -21.74
CA HIS A 452 -5.17 3.32 -20.53
C HIS A 452 -4.02 2.79 -19.67
N SER A 453 -3.26 3.68 -19.08
CA SER A 453 -2.16 3.33 -18.18
C SER A 453 -2.09 4.28 -16.99
N ASP A 454 -1.70 3.73 -15.85
CA ASP A 454 -1.57 4.50 -14.63
C ASP A 454 -0.46 3.93 -13.72
N LEU A 455 -0.06 4.71 -12.72
CA LEU A 455 0.87 4.30 -11.67
C LEU A 455 0.26 3.25 -10.76
N VAL A 456 1.06 2.23 -10.42
CA VAL A 456 0.58 1.03 -9.73
C VAL A 456 1.29 0.80 -8.41
N VAL A 457 2.59 1.12 -8.29
CA VAL A 457 3.31 0.95 -7.02
C VAL A 457 4.48 1.94 -6.86
N ASP A 458 4.59 2.61 -5.71
CA ASP A 458 5.78 3.43 -5.39
C ASP A 458 6.23 3.32 -3.92
N GLY A 459 5.72 2.29 -3.24
CA GLY A 459 5.69 2.11 -1.79
C GLY A 459 4.29 2.34 -1.22
N PHE A 460 3.39 2.93 -2.02
CA PHE A 460 1.95 2.65 -1.95
C PHE A 460 1.58 1.66 -3.05
N VAL A 461 0.59 0.81 -2.82
CA VAL A 461 -0.03 0.00 -3.87
C VAL A 461 -1.31 0.68 -4.31
N TYR A 462 -1.30 1.21 -5.52
CA TYR A 462 -2.39 1.98 -6.11
C TYR A 462 -3.37 1.10 -6.84
N ASN A 463 -4.60 1.56 -6.97
CA ASN A 463 -5.53 1.05 -7.95
C ASN A 463 -6.31 2.24 -8.48
N TYR A 464 -5.79 2.84 -9.54
CA TYR A 464 -6.44 3.94 -10.22
C TYR A 464 -7.59 3.40 -11.09
N ILE A 465 -8.80 3.66 -10.64
CA ILE A 465 -10.02 3.24 -11.32
C ILE A 465 -10.45 4.31 -12.33
N VAL A 466 -10.24 5.57 -11.95
CA VAL A 466 -10.43 6.77 -12.77
C VAL A 466 -9.26 7.71 -12.48
N SER A 467 -8.65 8.27 -13.52
CA SER A 467 -7.68 9.36 -13.43
C SER A 467 -7.74 10.21 -14.70
N ASN A 468 -7.23 11.44 -14.62
CA ASN A 468 -6.90 12.28 -15.78
C ASN A 468 -5.41 12.20 -16.13
N HIS A 469 -4.71 11.16 -15.67
CA HIS A 469 -3.32 10.95 -16.02
C HIS A 469 -3.18 10.75 -17.54
N HIS A 470 -2.03 11.15 -18.08
CA HIS A 470 -1.76 11.11 -19.52
C HIS A 470 -2.73 11.92 -20.41
N GLY A 471 -3.55 12.80 -19.82
CA GLY A 471 -4.53 13.60 -20.55
C GLY A 471 -5.86 12.90 -20.76
N ASP A 472 -6.10 11.80 -20.03
CA ASP A 472 -7.33 11.02 -20.14
C ASP A 472 -8.56 11.82 -19.68
N GLY A 473 -9.68 11.57 -20.35
CA GLY A 473 -10.98 12.10 -19.94
C GLY A 473 -11.43 11.49 -18.62
N THR A 474 -12.27 12.21 -17.87
CA THR A 474 -12.87 11.73 -16.62
C THR A 474 -14.37 12.00 -16.60
N PRO A 475 -15.19 11.12 -16.00
CA PRO A 475 -16.64 11.27 -16.02
C PRO A 475 -17.08 12.46 -15.17
N ASN A 476 -18.11 13.16 -15.65
CA ASN A 476 -18.72 14.25 -14.91
C ASN A 476 -19.60 13.74 -13.75
N ILE A 477 -19.46 14.35 -12.58
CA ILE A 477 -20.31 14.13 -11.41
C ILE A 477 -21.54 15.03 -11.54
N THR A 478 -22.61 14.48 -12.10
CA THR A 478 -23.91 15.16 -12.26
C THR A 478 -24.97 14.57 -11.35
N ASN A 479 -26.06 15.28 -11.10
CA ASN A 479 -27.23 14.74 -10.40
C ASN A 479 -27.70 13.44 -11.05
N GLY A 480 -27.85 12.39 -10.23
CA GLY A 480 -28.14 11.03 -10.70
C GLY A 480 -26.90 10.18 -11.02
N PHE A 481 -25.67 10.70 -10.81
CA PHE A 481 -24.47 9.87 -10.83
C PHE A 481 -24.58 8.83 -9.72
N ASP A 482 -24.50 7.56 -10.07
CA ASP A 482 -24.54 6.46 -9.12
C ASP A 482 -23.86 5.24 -9.72
N ARG A 483 -22.64 4.97 -9.29
CA ARG A 483 -21.81 3.91 -9.85
C ARG A 483 -21.02 3.19 -8.78
N THR A 484 -20.96 1.87 -8.94
CA THR A 484 -20.09 0.99 -8.16
C THR A 484 -19.00 0.44 -9.06
N PHE A 485 -17.77 0.48 -8.57
CA PHE A 485 -16.56 -0.01 -9.20
C PHE A 485 -16.07 -1.27 -8.48
N GLY A 486 -15.44 -2.16 -9.25
CA GLY A 486 -15.01 -3.48 -8.82
C GLY A 486 -15.92 -4.60 -9.33
N PRO A 487 -15.68 -5.85 -8.90
CA PRO A 487 -14.84 -6.24 -7.77
C PRO A 487 -13.35 -6.02 -7.99
N GLN A 488 -12.65 -5.77 -6.89
CA GLN A 488 -11.19 -5.67 -6.76
C GLN A 488 -10.74 -6.63 -5.65
N TYR A 489 -9.52 -7.17 -5.73
CA TYR A 489 -9.04 -8.12 -4.73
C TYR A 489 -7.64 -7.75 -4.22
N TYR A 490 -7.57 -7.36 -2.94
CA TYR A 490 -6.31 -7.15 -2.25
C TYR A 490 -5.87 -8.47 -1.64
N TYR A 491 -4.85 -9.10 -2.20
CA TYR A 491 -4.38 -10.43 -1.82
C TYR A 491 -3.08 -10.35 -1.05
N PHE A 492 -2.99 -11.06 0.06
CA PHE A 492 -1.78 -11.13 0.88
C PHE A 492 -1.35 -12.58 0.97
N ASN A 493 -0.08 -12.88 0.71
CA ASN A 493 0.44 -14.24 0.84
C ASN A 493 1.76 -14.29 1.57
N LYS A 494 2.06 -15.49 2.12
CA LYS A 494 3.26 -15.80 2.86
C LYS A 494 3.93 -17.03 2.26
N GLY A 495 5.22 -16.93 1.98
CA GLY A 495 6.09 -18.03 1.57
C GLY A 495 7.14 -18.38 2.63
N PRO A 496 7.72 -19.60 2.58
CA PRO A 496 8.85 -19.96 3.42
C PRO A 496 10.07 -19.08 3.10
N HIS A 497 10.98 -18.94 4.08
CA HIS A 497 12.24 -18.22 3.93
C HIS A 497 12.99 -18.65 2.64
N GLY A 498 13.44 -17.66 1.86
CA GLY A 498 14.12 -17.86 0.58
C GLY A 498 13.20 -18.04 -0.64
N SER A 499 11.88 -17.94 -0.46
CA SER A 499 10.95 -17.81 -1.60
C SER A 499 11.22 -16.54 -2.38
N SER A 500 11.02 -16.58 -3.70
CA SER A 500 11.21 -15.42 -4.57
C SER A 500 9.91 -14.61 -4.70
N TRP A 501 10.03 -13.35 -5.14
CA TRP A 501 8.84 -12.53 -5.39
C TRP A 501 7.99 -13.08 -6.54
N GLU A 502 8.62 -13.72 -7.53
CA GLU A 502 7.94 -14.34 -8.68
C GLU A 502 6.98 -15.43 -8.24
N SER A 503 7.32 -16.25 -7.23
CA SER A 503 6.44 -17.32 -6.79
C SER A 503 5.19 -16.79 -6.08
N LEU A 504 5.34 -15.77 -5.24
CA LEU A 504 4.21 -15.09 -4.57
C LEU A 504 3.37 -14.28 -5.56
N HIS A 505 3.99 -13.64 -6.54
CA HIS A 505 3.30 -12.91 -7.62
C HIS A 505 2.53 -13.86 -8.54
N GLN A 506 3.11 -15.02 -8.89
CA GLN A 506 2.47 -16.04 -9.71
C GLN A 506 1.25 -16.64 -9.01
N ASP A 507 1.32 -16.86 -7.70
CA ASP A 507 0.18 -17.25 -6.86
C ASP A 507 -0.93 -16.18 -6.91
N ALA A 508 -0.58 -14.91 -6.73
CA ALA A 508 -1.53 -13.80 -6.84
C ALA A 508 -2.19 -13.70 -8.22
N THR A 509 -1.44 -13.98 -9.30
CA THR A 509 -1.93 -13.96 -10.69
C THR A 509 -3.01 -15.00 -10.95
N THR A 510 -3.07 -16.09 -10.17
CA THR A 510 -4.15 -17.09 -10.31
C THR A 510 -5.55 -16.52 -10.04
N TYR A 511 -5.63 -15.43 -9.26
CA TYR A 511 -6.87 -14.72 -8.97
C TYR A 511 -7.19 -13.61 -9.98
N ALA A 512 -6.31 -13.30 -10.94
CA ALA A 512 -6.55 -12.30 -11.98
C ALA A 512 -7.47 -12.83 -13.10
N ASN A 513 -8.57 -13.46 -12.71
CA ASN A 513 -9.54 -14.08 -13.60
C ASN A 513 -10.96 -13.61 -13.23
N PRO A 514 -11.73 -13.00 -14.14
CA PRO A 514 -13.10 -12.54 -13.87
C PRO A 514 -14.06 -13.61 -13.30
N ASP A 515 -13.77 -14.90 -13.52
CA ASP A 515 -14.59 -16.01 -13.03
C ASP A 515 -14.19 -16.52 -11.63
N PHE A 516 -13.00 -16.19 -11.09
CA PHE A 516 -12.43 -16.87 -9.92
C PHE A 516 -13.36 -16.88 -8.69
N ALA A 517 -14.02 -15.76 -8.43
CA ALA A 517 -14.95 -15.58 -7.30
C ALA A 517 -16.39 -15.29 -7.77
N GLY A 518 -16.75 -15.68 -9.01
CA GLY A 518 -18.06 -15.35 -9.60
C GLY A 518 -19.26 -15.77 -8.73
N SER A 519 -19.25 -16.99 -8.19
CA SER A 519 -20.35 -17.49 -7.32
C SER A 519 -20.42 -16.77 -5.97
N PHE A 520 -19.26 -16.37 -5.43
CA PHE A 520 -19.19 -15.58 -4.20
C PHE A 520 -19.75 -14.19 -4.44
N TYR A 521 -19.35 -13.52 -5.52
CA TYR A 521 -19.87 -12.20 -5.89
C TYR A 521 -21.38 -12.21 -6.13
N ASP A 522 -21.92 -13.26 -6.74
CA ASP A 522 -23.37 -13.43 -6.89
C ASP A 522 -24.07 -13.56 -5.52
N SER A 523 -23.44 -14.21 -4.55
CA SER A 523 -23.99 -14.39 -3.19
C SER A 523 -24.05 -13.07 -2.40
N ILE A 524 -23.06 -12.20 -2.59
CA ILE A 524 -22.99 -10.88 -1.92
C ILE A 524 -23.64 -9.74 -2.72
N ALA A 525 -24.06 -9.97 -3.97
CA ALA A 525 -24.63 -8.96 -4.86
C ALA A 525 -25.78 -8.15 -4.21
N LYS A 526 -26.59 -8.79 -3.36
CA LYS A 526 -27.68 -8.15 -2.59
C LYS A 526 -27.21 -7.02 -1.66
N HIS A 527 -25.93 -7.00 -1.30
CA HIS A 527 -25.31 -6.01 -0.42
C HIS A 527 -24.55 -4.91 -1.19
N VAL A 528 -24.30 -5.09 -2.49
CA VAL A 528 -23.47 -4.20 -3.30
C VAL A 528 -24.34 -3.57 -4.40
N PRO A 529 -24.86 -2.35 -4.18
CA PRO A 529 -25.67 -1.65 -5.18
C PRO A 529 -24.95 -1.57 -6.53
N ASN A 530 -25.71 -1.62 -7.62
CA ASN A 530 -25.23 -1.53 -9.01
C ASN A 530 -24.27 -2.65 -9.47
N TYR A 531 -23.89 -3.61 -8.61
CA TYR A 531 -23.16 -4.77 -9.06
C TYR A 531 -24.05 -5.64 -9.97
N ILE A 532 -23.50 -6.08 -11.10
CA ILE A 532 -24.22 -6.94 -12.04
C ILE A 532 -23.77 -8.39 -11.82
N PRO A 533 -24.64 -9.26 -11.27
CA PRO A 533 -24.32 -10.67 -11.06
C PRO A 533 -24.22 -11.43 -12.40
N THR A 534 -23.74 -12.66 -12.35
CA THR A 534 -23.62 -13.56 -13.50
C THR A 534 -24.92 -13.66 -14.30
N SER A 535 -26.08 -13.63 -13.63
CA SER A 535 -27.40 -13.68 -14.27
C SER A 535 -27.72 -12.47 -15.17
N GLY A 536 -27.00 -11.36 -15.04
CA GLY A 536 -27.10 -10.17 -15.90
C GLY A 536 -26.04 -10.10 -17.00
N ARG A 537 -25.23 -11.16 -17.17
CA ARG A 537 -24.08 -11.20 -18.08
C ARG A 537 -24.25 -12.28 -19.15
N GLY A 538 -23.63 -12.08 -20.31
CA GLY A 538 -23.59 -13.00 -21.44
C GLY A 538 -22.15 -13.23 -21.93
N ILE A 539 -22.03 -13.86 -23.09
CA ILE A 539 -20.75 -14.12 -23.77
C ILE A 539 -20.81 -13.47 -25.15
N TRP A 540 -19.71 -12.90 -25.61
CA TRP A 540 -19.51 -12.51 -27.00
C TRP A 540 -18.39 -13.34 -27.62
N LYS A 541 -18.53 -13.75 -28.88
CA LYS A 541 -17.46 -14.40 -29.64
C LYS A 541 -17.52 -14.06 -31.12
N ALA A 542 -16.38 -14.23 -31.79
CA ALA A 542 -16.25 -14.01 -33.22
C ALA A 542 -15.07 -14.78 -33.83
N HIS A 543 -15.07 -14.85 -35.16
CA HIS A 543 -13.90 -15.11 -35.98
C HIS A 543 -13.68 -13.90 -36.86
N VAL A 544 -12.46 -13.36 -36.83
CA VAL A 544 -12.08 -12.11 -37.51
C VAL A 544 -11.17 -12.47 -38.67
N ASN A 545 -11.51 -12.02 -39.87
CA ASN A 545 -10.57 -12.07 -40.98
C ASN A 545 -9.55 -10.94 -40.81
N LEU A 546 -8.42 -11.27 -40.17
CA LEU A 546 -7.36 -10.32 -39.89
C LEU A 546 -6.60 -9.94 -41.18
N PRO A 547 -6.20 -8.66 -41.32
CA PRO A 547 -5.31 -8.25 -42.38
C PRO A 547 -3.96 -8.95 -42.32
N TYR A 548 -3.31 -9.07 -43.48
CA TYR A 548 -1.95 -9.58 -43.55
C TYR A 548 -0.99 -8.71 -42.72
N GLY A 549 -0.19 -9.34 -41.87
CA GLY A 549 0.83 -8.67 -41.06
C GLY A 549 0.34 -8.14 -39.71
N ALA A 550 -0.93 -8.35 -39.35
CA ALA A 550 -1.46 -7.99 -38.04
C ALA A 550 -0.72 -8.74 -36.92
N LYS A 551 -0.23 -8.00 -35.92
CA LYS A 551 0.40 -8.53 -34.71
C LYS A 551 -0.38 -8.11 -33.48
N ASP A 552 -0.39 -8.96 -32.47
CA ASP A 552 -1.08 -8.75 -31.20
C ASP A 552 -2.50 -8.15 -31.35
N PRO A 553 -3.36 -8.74 -32.22
CA PRO A 553 -4.69 -8.20 -32.48
C PRO A 553 -5.60 -8.34 -31.26
N ILE A 554 -6.43 -7.34 -31.01
CA ILE A 554 -7.32 -7.28 -29.84
C ILE A 554 -8.72 -6.83 -30.25
N ALA A 555 -9.74 -7.43 -29.63
CA ALA A 555 -11.13 -6.99 -29.72
C ALA A 555 -11.54 -6.27 -28.45
N VAL A 556 -12.15 -5.10 -28.58
CA VAL A 556 -12.65 -4.26 -27.49
C VAL A 556 -14.15 -4.06 -27.65
N LEU A 557 -14.93 -4.38 -26.62
CA LEU A 557 -16.34 -4.00 -26.49
C LEU A 557 -16.45 -2.85 -25.49
N ALA A 558 -16.90 -1.69 -25.95
CA ALA A 558 -17.06 -0.49 -25.12
C ALA A 558 -18.35 0.26 -25.46
N GLN A 559 -18.50 1.48 -24.92
CA GLN A 559 -19.66 2.34 -25.16
C GLN A 559 -20.00 2.41 -26.65
N ASN A 560 -21.28 2.21 -26.98
CA ASN A 560 -21.76 2.24 -28.36
C ASN A 560 -21.62 3.64 -28.97
N GLY A 561 -21.15 3.72 -30.22
CA GLY A 561 -21.11 4.96 -31.00
C GLY A 561 -19.91 5.89 -30.75
N VAL A 562 -18.96 5.55 -29.88
CA VAL A 562 -17.77 6.36 -29.57
C VAL A 562 -16.51 5.50 -29.53
N ASP A 563 -15.31 6.11 -29.62
CA ASP A 563 -14.06 5.39 -29.38
C ASP A 563 -14.01 4.87 -27.93
N PHE A 564 -13.35 3.74 -27.70
CA PHE A 564 -13.31 3.13 -26.37
C PHE A 564 -12.56 4.01 -25.34
N GLN A 565 -11.67 4.90 -25.77
CA GLN A 565 -11.00 5.86 -24.88
C GLN A 565 -11.94 6.97 -24.40
N ASP A 566 -13.01 7.24 -25.15
CA ASP A 566 -14.02 8.27 -24.85
C ASP A 566 -15.21 7.73 -24.03
N ASN A 567 -15.11 6.50 -23.51
CA ASN A 567 -16.21 5.86 -22.78
C ASN A 567 -16.59 6.53 -21.44
N VAL A 568 -15.84 7.55 -21.02
CA VAL A 568 -16.16 8.40 -19.86
C VAL A 568 -17.38 9.30 -20.08
N LEU A 569 -17.79 9.50 -21.34
CA LEU A 569 -18.95 10.31 -21.70
C LEU A 569 -20.27 9.69 -21.20
N ASP A 570 -20.34 8.37 -21.11
CA ASP A 570 -21.40 7.65 -20.40
C ASP A 570 -20.87 7.14 -19.05
N THR A 571 -21.32 7.78 -17.97
CA THR A 571 -20.94 7.39 -16.60
C THR A 571 -21.38 5.97 -16.23
N LYS A 572 -22.21 5.31 -17.04
CA LYS A 572 -22.66 3.93 -16.87
C LYS A 572 -22.01 2.95 -17.85
N ALA A 573 -21.07 3.39 -18.67
CA ALA A 573 -20.35 2.55 -19.62
C ALA A 573 -19.62 1.39 -18.93
N TYR A 574 -19.51 0.28 -19.64
CA TYR A 574 -18.66 -0.86 -19.30
C TYR A 574 -17.73 -1.13 -20.47
N GLN A 575 -16.60 -1.75 -20.19
CA GLN A 575 -15.59 -2.09 -21.19
C GLN A 575 -15.10 -3.53 -21.02
N TYR A 576 -14.75 -4.17 -22.13
CA TYR A 576 -14.24 -5.52 -22.14
C TYR A 576 -13.27 -5.69 -23.30
N TRP A 577 -12.26 -6.54 -23.14
CA TRP A 577 -11.39 -6.90 -24.25
C TRP A 577 -10.84 -8.30 -24.11
N SER A 578 -10.38 -8.84 -25.23
CA SER A 578 -9.60 -10.08 -25.30
C SER A 578 -8.75 -10.04 -26.55
N ASP A 579 -7.56 -10.65 -26.46
CA ASP A 579 -6.75 -10.89 -27.65
C ASP A 579 -7.49 -11.81 -28.63
N ILE A 580 -7.24 -11.55 -29.91
CA ILE A 580 -7.68 -12.38 -31.02
C ILE A 580 -6.52 -13.35 -31.31
N ASP A 581 -6.81 -14.64 -31.41
CA ASP A 581 -5.78 -15.60 -31.82
C ASP A 581 -5.30 -15.24 -33.24
N PRO A 582 -4.02 -14.93 -33.47
CA PRO A 582 -3.55 -14.40 -34.74
C PRO A 582 -3.55 -15.43 -35.87
N THR A 583 -3.64 -16.72 -35.55
CA THR A 583 -3.59 -17.82 -36.53
C THR A 583 -4.99 -18.17 -37.03
N SER A 584 -5.93 -18.27 -36.11
CA SER A 584 -7.31 -18.64 -36.36
C SER A 584 -8.24 -17.43 -36.48
N GLY A 585 -7.86 -16.25 -36.02
CA GLY A 585 -8.76 -15.10 -35.93
C GLY A 585 -9.86 -15.24 -34.89
N TYR A 586 -9.83 -16.27 -34.04
CA TYR A 586 -10.87 -16.50 -33.03
C TYR A 586 -10.71 -15.59 -31.81
N VAL A 587 -11.83 -15.12 -31.27
CA VAL A 587 -11.88 -14.37 -30.01
C VAL A 587 -13.17 -14.66 -29.26
N GLN A 588 -13.08 -14.67 -27.92
CA GLN A 588 -14.23 -14.77 -27.02
C GLN A 588 -14.03 -13.88 -25.80
N ILE A 589 -15.07 -13.13 -25.45
CA ILE A 589 -15.14 -12.33 -24.23
C ILE A 589 -16.30 -12.87 -23.39
N SER A 590 -15.97 -13.40 -22.22
CA SER A 590 -16.94 -13.92 -21.24
C SER A 590 -17.43 -12.83 -20.30
N ARG A 591 -18.52 -13.10 -19.57
CA ARG A 591 -19.06 -12.24 -18.50
C ARG A 591 -19.37 -10.80 -18.92
N VAL A 592 -19.72 -10.57 -20.18
CA VAL A 592 -20.08 -9.23 -20.69
C VAL A 592 -21.45 -8.84 -20.16
N LYS A 593 -21.58 -7.70 -19.49
CA LYS A 593 -22.88 -7.19 -19.02
C LYS A 593 -23.85 -7.08 -20.20
N ALA A 594 -25.10 -7.51 -20.03
CA ALA A 594 -26.12 -7.34 -21.06
C ALA A 594 -26.29 -5.85 -21.43
N GLY A 595 -26.30 -5.55 -22.73
CA GLY A 595 -26.25 -4.18 -23.22
C GLY A 595 -25.91 -4.10 -24.71
N THR A 596 -25.72 -2.88 -25.20
CA THR A 596 -25.35 -2.60 -26.59
C THR A 596 -23.97 -1.94 -26.60
N TYR A 597 -23.08 -2.44 -27.44
CA TYR A 597 -21.67 -2.06 -27.47
C TYR A 597 -21.20 -1.75 -28.90
N ARG A 598 -20.15 -0.92 -28.98
CA ARG A 598 -19.29 -0.87 -30.15
C ARG A 598 -18.22 -1.95 -30.00
N LEU A 599 -17.96 -2.68 -31.08
CA LEU A 599 -16.76 -3.49 -31.26
C LEU A 599 -15.69 -2.66 -31.96
N THR A 600 -14.52 -2.53 -31.35
CA THR A 600 -13.31 -1.99 -31.96
C THR A 600 -12.25 -3.08 -32.03
N ILE A 601 -11.62 -3.27 -33.18
CA ILE A 601 -10.48 -4.18 -33.35
C ILE A 601 -9.29 -3.39 -33.89
N TYR A 602 -8.15 -3.51 -33.23
CA TYR A 602 -6.88 -2.98 -33.71
C TYR A 602 -5.78 -4.03 -33.52
N ALA A 603 -4.66 -3.83 -34.22
CA ALA A 603 -3.51 -4.71 -34.22
C ALA A 603 -2.27 -3.91 -34.64
N ASP A 604 -1.12 -4.31 -34.13
CA ASP A 604 0.15 -3.68 -34.44
C ASP A 604 0.51 -3.96 -35.91
N GLY A 605 1.04 -2.94 -36.59
CA GLY A 605 1.44 -3.01 -37.99
C GLY A 605 0.32 -2.72 -38.98
N ILE A 606 -0.92 -2.53 -38.51
CA ILE A 606 -2.08 -2.21 -39.33
C ILE A 606 -2.50 -0.75 -39.15
N PHE A 607 -2.68 -0.02 -40.26
CA PHE A 607 -3.27 1.31 -40.23
C PHE A 607 -4.78 1.24 -39.99
N GLY A 608 -5.26 2.09 -39.09
CA GLY A 608 -6.66 2.19 -38.72
C GLY A 608 -7.11 1.12 -37.73
N GLN A 609 -8.42 1.09 -37.49
CA GLN A 609 -9.07 0.09 -36.65
C GLN A 609 -10.40 -0.31 -37.29
N TYR A 610 -10.85 -1.55 -37.05
CA TYR A 610 -12.20 -1.96 -37.44
C TYR A 610 -13.19 -1.51 -36.36
N GLU A 611 -14.31 -0.91 -36.78
CA GLU A 611 -15.37 -0.47 -35.88
C GLU A 611 -16.73 -1.01 -36.32
N HIS A 612 -17.50 -1.52 -35.36
CA HIS A 612 -18.88 -1.95 -35.60
C HIS A 612 -19.77 -1.68 -34.40
N ASP A 613 -20.72 -0.76 -34.57
CA ASP A 613 -21.72 -0.42 -33.57
C ASP A 613 -22.84 -1.45 -33.48
N ASN A 614 -23.57 -1.38 -32.37
CA ASN A 614 -24.82 -2.11 -32.12
C ASN A 614 -24.64 -3.62 -31.93
N ILE A 615 -23.51 -4.05 -31.36
CA ILE A 615 -23.37 -5.42 -30.83
C ILE A 615 -24.24 -5.55 -29.59
N VAL A 616 -25.33 -6.33 -29.69
CA VAL A 616 -26.27 -6.55 -28.60
C VAL A 616 -25.91 -7.82 -27.83
N ILE A 617 -25.60 -7.67 -26.54
CA ILE A 617 -25.34 -8.76 -25.61
C ILE A 617 -26.58 -9.02 -24.77
N HIS A 618 -27.01 -10.28 -24.75
CA HIS A 618 -28.12 -10.73 -23.91
C HIS A 618 -27.62 -11.54 -22.71
N ALA A 619 -28.23 -11.30 -21.55
CA ALA A 619 -27.94 -12.06 -20.34
C ALA A 619 -28.18 -13.57 -20.54
N GLY A 620 -27.28 -14.40 -20.04
CA GLY A 620 -27.33 -15.86 -20.11
C GLY A 620 -27.17 -16.45 -21.52
N LYS A 621 -26.80 -15.65 -22.53
CA LYS A 621 -26.66 -16.10 -23.92
C LYS A 621 -25.27 -15.81 -24.47
N THR A 622 -24.90 -16.59 -25.50
CA THR A 622 -23.75 -16.31 -26.36
C THR A 622 -24.21 -15.52 -27.58
N THR A 623 -23.55 -14.40 -27.82
CA THR A 623 -23.67 -13.58 -29.03
C THR A 623 -22.52 -13.94 -29.96
N ASP A 624 -22.84 -14.46 -31.16
CA ASP A 624 -21.86 -14.90 -32.14
C ASP A 624 -21.86 -13.94 -33.35
N SER A 625 -20.74 -13.25 -33.57
CA SER A 625 -20.57 -12.28 -34.66
C SER A 625 -19.70 -12.80 -35.82
N THR A 626 -19.42 -14.10 -35.84
CA THR A 626 -18.46 -14.74 -36.77
C THR A 626 -18.70 -14.44 -38.25
N SER A 627 -19.95 -14.37 -38.71
CA SER A 627 -20.26 -14.13 -40.14
C SER A 627 -20.01 -12.69 -40.61
N ASN A 628 -19.72 -11.76 -39.71
CA ASN A 628 -19.87 -10.33 -39.97
C ASN A 628 -18.57 -9.53 -39.91
N ILE A 629 -17.42 -10.15 -39.63
CA ILE A 629 -16.19 -9.40 -39.36
C ILE A 629 -15.11 -9.71 -40.41
N HIS A 630 -14.96 -8.76 -41.33
CA HIS A 630 -13.85 -8.70 -42.27
C HIS A 630 -13.18 -7.34 -42.14
N TRP A 631 -11.94 -7.32 -41.66
CA TRP A 631 -11.19 -6.09 -41.47
C TRP A 631 -10.31 -5.82 -42.69
N THR A 632 -10.55 -4.69 -43.35
CA THR A 632 -9.66 -4.14 -44.38
C THR A 632 -8.87 -2.99 -43.77
N PRO A 633 -7.53 -2.97 -43.86
CA PRO A 633 -6.71 -1.86 -43.39
C PRO A 633 -7.08 -0.53 -44.05
N GLU A 634 -6.93 0.56 -43.32
CA GLU A 634 -6.97 1.88 -43.92
C GLU A 634 -5.77 2.07 -44.85
N SER A 635 -6.00 2.74 -45.98
CA SER A 635 -4.96 3.03 -46.97
C SER A 635 -5.23 4.37 -47.66
N ALA A 636 -4.17 5.16 -47.83
CA ALA A 636 -4.19 6.39 -48.63
C ALA A 636 -3.68 6.17 -50.07
N GLY A 637 -3.60 4.91 -50.52
CA GLY A 637 -3.07 4.50 -51.83
C GLY A 637 -1.79 3.67 -51.71
N THR A 638 -0.94 3.72 -52.73
CA THR A 638 0.33 2.99 -52.75
C THR A 638 1.31 3.61 -51.75
N GLU A 639 1.73 2.83 -50.75
CA GLU A 639 2.74 3.27 -49.78
C GLU A 639 4.10 3.49 -50.46
N LEU A 640 4.62 4.71 -50.40
CA LEU A 640 5.96 5.04 -50.92
C LEU A 640 7.05 4.73 -49.90
N PHE A 641 6.79 5.01 -48.63
CA PHE A 641 7.70 4.79 -47.52
C PHE A 641 6.94 4.72 -46.20
N ARG A 642 7.57 4.13 -45.18
CA ARG A 642 7.09 4.09 -43.80
C ARG A 642 8.28 4.29 -42.85
N ILE A 643 8.03 4.97 -41.73
CA ILE A 643 8.95 5.05 -40.59
C ILE A 643 8.15 4.56 -39.39
N GLY A 644 8.70 3.60 -38.65
CA GLY A 644 8.02 2.98 -37.50
C GLY A 644 6.88 2.03 -37.85
N THR A 645 6.16 1.63 -36.81
CA THR A 645 5.05 0.67 -36.83
C THR A 645 3.77 1.36 -36.36
N PRO A 646 2.64 1.22 -37.07
CA PRO A 646 1.36 1.68 -36.55
C PRO A 646 0.89 0.71 -35.45
N ASP A 647 1.27 0.98 -34.20
CA ASP A 647 0.99 0.16 -33.01
C ASP A 647 0.51 1.01 -31.80
N LYS A 648 0.16 2.28 -32.05
CA LYS A 648 -0.21 3.27 -31.02
C LYS A 648 0.91 3.51 -29.99
N SER A 649 2.16 3.22 -30.36
CA SER A 649 3.37 3.43 -29.54
C SER A 649 4.42 4.23 -30.32
N SER A 650 5.52 4.53 -29.64
CA SER A 650 6.75 5.09 -30.22
C SER A 650 7.98 4.33 -29.71
N GLY A 651 7.76 3.09 -29.24
CA GLY A 651 8.74 2.32 -28.49
C GLY A 651 9.92 1.82 -29.33
N GLU A 652 9.79 1.70 -30.65
CA GLU A 652 10.88 1.27 -31.53
C GLU A 652 11.99 2.32 -31.71
N PHE A 653 11.70 3.58 -31.37
CA PHE A 653 12.62 4.70 -31.56
C PHE A 653 13.62 4.83 -30.40
N ARG A 654 14.65 5.67 -30.60
CA ARG A 654 15.69 5.93 -29.58
C ARG A 654 15.05 6.39 -28.27
N HIS A 655 15.54 5.86 -27.15
CA HIS A 655 14.98 6.07 -25.81
C HIS A 655 13.56 5.54 -25.60
N GLY A 656 13.06 4.72 -26.51
CA GLY A 656 11.84 3.93 -26.37
C GLY A 656 12.09 2.63 -25.57
N ASN A 657 11.77 1.49 -26.19
CA ASN A 657 11.86 0.13 -25.64
C ASN A 657 13.30 -0.40 -25.51
N THR A 658 14.30 0.36 -25.95
CA THR A 658 15.71 -0.02 -25.78
C THR A 658 15.99 -0.24 -24.28
N PRO A 659 16.54 -1.38 -23.85
CA PRO A 659 16.86 -1.60 -22.43
C PRO A 659 18.10 -0.82 -22.01
N ASP A 660 18.05 -0.16 -20.86
CA ASP A 660 19.21 0.49 -20.26
C ASP A 660 20.31 -0.53 -19.94
N GLN A 661 21.48 -0.34 -20.53
CA GLN A 661 22.64 -1.22 -20.34
C GLN A 661 23.51 -0.83 -19.13
N THR A 662 23.22 0.32 -18.50
CA THR A 662 24.03 0.86 -17.40
C THR A 662 23.65 0.30 -16.03
N HIS A 663 22.44 -0.27 -15.91
CA HIS A 663 21.96 -0.87 -14.67
C HIS A 663 21.52 -2.34 -14.86
N PRO A 664 21.71 -3.22 -13.85
CA PRO A 664 21.40 -4.65 -13.91
C PRO A 664 19.95 -5.03 -14.24
N LEU A 665 18.96 -4.21 -13.88
CA LEU A 665 17.54 -4.53 -14.12
C LEU A 665 17.08 -4.18 -15.55
N HIS A 666 17.95 -3.56 -16.36
CA HIS A 666 17.72 -3.32 -17.78
C HIS A 666 16.33 -2.74 -18.13
N LEU A 667 15.92 -1.72 -17.38
CA LEU A 667 14.63 -1.07 -17.61
C LEU A 667 14.57 -0.45 -19.02
N PRO A 668 13.44 -0.56 -19.75
CA PRO A 668 13.24 0.21 -20.98
C PRO A 668 13.47 1.70 -20.74
N GLU A 669 14.25 2.33 -21.63
CA GLU A 669 14.69 3.72 -21.49
C GLU A 669 13.53 4.71 -21.33
N TYR A 670 12.38 4.47 -21.96
CA TYR A 670 11.20 5.35 -21.83
C TYR A 670 10.62 5.42 -20.42
N ARG A 671 10.88 4.41 -19.56
CA ARG A 671 10.42 4.37 -18.17
C ARG A 671 11.36 5.10 -17.22
N ILE A 672 12.57 5.43 -17.67
CA ILE A 672 13.52 6.20 -16.90
C ILE A 672 13.17 7.68 -17.04
N TYR A 673 13.22 8.41 -15.93
CA TYR A 673 12.93 9.83 -15.92
C TYR A 673 13.78 10.57 -16.97
N TRP A 674 13.12 11.26 -17.91
CA TRP A 674 13.67 11.79 -19.15
C TRP A 674 14.94 12.64 -19.00
N ALA A 675 15.18 13.24 -17.82
CA ALA A 675 16.36 14.05 -17.53
C ALA A 675 17.68 13.26 -17.48
N VAL A 676 17.66 11.93 -17.61
CA VAL A 676 18.88 11.14 -17.83
C VAL A 676 19.42 11.27 -19.25
N TYR A 677 18.59 11.72 -20.21
CA TYR A 677 18.95 11.89 -21.61
C TYR A 677 19.17 13.37 -21.95
N ASP A 678 19.94 13.62 -23.02
CA ASP A 678 20.22 14.97 -23.48
C ASP A 678 20.03 15.09 -24.99
N TYR A 679 18.82 15.48 -25.40
CA TYR A 679 18.41 15.52 -26.80
C TYR A 679 19.38 16.28 -27.72
N PRO A 680 19.91 17.47 -27.38
CA PRO A 680 20.88 18.16 -28.24
C PRO A 680 22.23 17.44 -28.36
N THR A 681 22.59 16.58 -27.40
CA THR A 681 23.77 15.71 -27.51
C THR A 681 23.46 14.48 -28.37
N ASP A 682 22.26 13.91 -28.25
CA ASP A 682 21.82 12.77 -29.07
C ASP A 682 21.63 13.17 -30.55
N PHE A 683 21.15 14.39 -30.80
CA PHE A 683 20.83 14.95 -32.12
C PHE A 683 21.45 16.34 -32.31
N PRO A 684 22.78 16.47 -32.39
CA PRO A 684 23.47 17.78 -32.45
C PRO A 684 23.20 18.59 -33.72
N ASN A 685 22.64 17.96 -34.77
CA ASN A 685 22.24 18.60 -36.02
C ASN A 685 20.72 18.46 -36.27
N GLY A 686 19.97 18.13 -35.22
CA GLY A 686 18.57 17.73 -35.29
C GLY A 686 18.33 16.38 -35.95
N THR A 687 17.05 16.00 -36.04
CA THR A 687 16.64 14.70 -36.58
C THR A 687 16.69 14.70 -38.10
N ARG A 688 17.65 13.96 -38.66
CA ARG A 688 17.77 13.72 -40.10
C ARG A 688 17.73 12.23 -40.38
N TYR A 689 16.61 11.77 -40.92
CA TYR A 689 16.31 10.35 -41.08
C TYR A 689 16.18 10.00 -42.56
N HIS A 690 16.93 9.00 -43.02
CA HIS A 690 16.85 8.49 -44.38
C HIS A 690 16.16 7.12 -44.40
N VAL A 691 14.97 7.05 -45.01
CA VAL A 691 14.22 5.80 -45.08
C VAL A 691 15.02 4.73 -45.81
N GLY A 692 15.03 3.53 -45.23
CA GLY A 692 15.80 2.38 -45.73
C GLY A 692 17.32 2.44 -45.48
N ARG A 693 17.85 3.50 -44.82
CA ARG A 693 19.28 3.62 -44.47
C ARG A 693 19.52 3.97 -43.00
N SER A 694 18.68 4.82 -42.42
CA SER A 694 18.70 5.15 -41.00
C SER A 694 18.19 3.99 -40.15
N ASN A 695 18.53 4.02 -38.85
CA ASN A 695 18.11 3.03 -37.87
C ASN A 695 17.11 3.66 -36.89
N ASP A 696 15.91 3.08 -36.77
CA ASP A 696 14.81 3.62 -35.96
C ASP A 696 15.22 3.86 -34.50
N SER A 697 15.87 2.89 -33.88
CA SER A 697 16.23 2.95 -32.45
C SER A 697 17.41 3.89 -32.14
N ARG A 698 17.96 4.59 -33.14
CA ARG A 698 19.14 5.46 -32.99
C ARG A 698 18.97 6.84 -33.62
N ASP A 699 18.35 6.90 -34.80
CA ASP A 699 18.33 8.08 -35.66
C ASP A 699 16.98 8.83 -35.61
N PHE A 700 16.02 8.33 -34.84
CA PHE A 700 14.73 8.95 -34.57
C PHE A 700 14.41 8.82 -33.07
N ASN A 701 13.89 9.87 -32.43
CA ASN A 701 13.64 9.87 -30.98
C ASN A 701 12.19 9.50 -30.67
N TYR A 702 11.94 8.78 -29.57
CA TYR A 702 10.56 8.40 -29.19
C TYR A 702 9.67 9.61 -28.83
N VAL A 703 10.25 10.71 -28.36
CA VAL A 703 9.55 11.98 -28.07
C VAL A 703 10.21 13.13 -28.82
N HIS A 704 9.40 14.03 -29.39
CA HIS A 704 9.89 15.22 -30.06
C HIS A 704 9.47 16.48 -29.32
N TRP A 705 10.44 17.38 -29.12
CA TRP A 705 10.32 18.51 -28.21
C TRP A 705 10.14 19.82 -28.99
N SER A 706 9.33 20.73 -28.46
CA SER A 706 9.31 22.13 -28.94
C SER A 706 10.47 22.94 -28.36
N VAL A 707 10.84 22.65 -27.11
CA VAL A 707 12.02 23.13 -26.37
C VAL A 707 12.48 22.00 -25.43
N PHE A 708 13.77 21.94 -25.09
CA PHE A 708 14.32 20.86 -24.26
C PHE A 708 15.08 21.39 -23.02
N GLY A 709 15.13 20.61 -21.95
CA GLY A 709 15.83 20.95 -20.70
C GLY A 709 15.07 21.95 -19.81
N GLY A 710 15.77 22.54 -18.84
CA GLY A 710 15.21 23.44 -17.83
C GLY A 710 15.41 22.90 -16.40
N TYR A 711 14.76 23.53 -15.41
CA TYR A 711 15.02 23.27 -13.97
C TYR A 711 14.89 21.78 -13.56
N ALA A 712 14.05 21.03 -14.27
CA ALA A 712 13.76 19.63 -13.99
C ALA A 712 14.76 18.65 -14.65
N ASN A 713 15.76 19.17 -15.38
CA ASN A 713 16.82 18.39 -16.02
C ASN A 713 18.20 18.75 -15.46
N SER A 714 18.86 17.78 -14.81
CA SER A 714 20.16 18.01 -14.18
C SER A 714 21.32 18.13 -15.18
N LEU A 715 21.24 17.47 -16.34
CA LEU A 715 22.24 17.54 -17.41
C LEU A 715 22.15 18.86 -18.19
N ARG A 716 20.93 19.39 -18.31
CA ARG A 716 20.63 20.63 -19.03
C ARG A 716 19.67 21.51 -18.23
N PRO A 717 20.17 22.20 -17.18
CA PRO A 717 19.34 23.00 -16.27
C PRO A 717 18.79 24.29 -16.91
N THR A 718 19.38 24.71 -18.04
CA THR A 718 18.92 25.85 -18.82
C THR A 718 18.12 25.38 -20.03
N THR A 719 16.95 25.96 -20.25
CA THR A 719 16.11 25.63 -21.40
C THR A 719 16.85 25.91 -22.71
N TYR A 720 16.82 24.94 -23.61
CA TYR A 720 17.39 24.97 -24.94
C TYR A 720 16.28 25.19 -25.96
N TYR A 721 16.22 26.42 -26.47
CA TYR A 721 15.17 26.86 -27.39
C TYR A 721 15.47 26.53 -28.86
N SER A 722 16.76 26.40 -29.21
CA SER A 722 17.25 25.97 -30.53
C SER A 722 16.75 26.79 -31.73
N ASN A 723 17.46 26.73 -32.87
CA ASN A 723 17.07 27.38 -34.13
C ASN A 723 16.66 26.33 -35.19
N GLY A 724 15.89 25.32 -34.79
CA GLY A 724 15.36 24.29 -35.70
C GLY A 724 15.92 22.88 -35.50
N ASP A 725 16.97 22.70 -34.72
CA ASP A 725 17.59 21.39 -34.43
C ASP A 725 16.82 20.56 -33.39
N VAL A 726 16.00 21.16 -32.53
CA VAL A 726 15.14 20.40 -31.58
C VAL A 726 13.82 19.99 -32.23
N ASN A 727 13.22 20.90 -33.00
CA ASN A 727 11.82 20.83 -33.40
C ASN A 727 11.59 20.65 -34.92
N ASN A 728 12.65 20.60 -35.75
CA ASN A 728 12.51 20.22 -37.17
C ASN A 728 12.99 18.79 -37.43
N TRP A 729 12.29 18.11 -38.33
CA TRP A 729 12.71 16.82 -38.87
C TRP A 729 13.04 16.97 -40.35
N THR A 730 14.12 16.31 -40.78
CA THR A 730 14.45 16.15 -42.20
C THR A 730 14.32 14.69 -42.58
N ILE A 731 13.22 14.34 -43.25
CA ILE A 731 12.97 12.98 -43.77
C ILE A 731 13.41 12.91 -45.23
N ILE A 732 14.20 11.90 -45.56
CA ILE A 732 14.71 11.66 -46.91
C ILE A 732 14.31 10.24 -47.31
N PHE A 733 13.75 10.09 -48.50
CA PHE A 733 13.40 8.80 -49.04
C PHE A 733 13.70 8.78 -50.54
N ASP A 734 14.09 7.62 -51.04
CA ASP A 734 14.31 7.41 -52.46
C ASP A 734 12.98 6.99 -53.11
N VAL A 735 12.65 7.57 -54.26
CA VAL A 735 11.47 7.18 -55.03
C VAL A 735 11.82 7.10 -56.52
N HIS A 736 11.38 6.04 -57.17
CA HIS A 736 11.54 5.86 -58.61
C HIS A 736 10.40 6.53 -59.38
N ARG A 737 10.68 7.00 -60.60
CA ARG A 737 9.68 7.73 -61.42
C ARG A 737 8.45 6.89 -61.78
N ASP A 738 8.60 5.58 -61.88
CA ASP A 738 7.51 4.63 -62.15
C ASP A 738 6.55 4.48 -60.97
N GLN A 739 7.04 4.59 -59.72
CA GLN A 739 6.19 4.63 -58.51
C GLN A 739 5.28 5.87 -58.48
N LEU A 740 5.63 6.92 -59.23
CA LEU A 740 4.87 8.17 -59.35
C LEU A 740 4.09 8.26 -60.66
N LYS A 741 4.06 7.18 -61.46
CA LYS A 741 3.36 7.19 -62.74
C LYS A 741 1.87 7.32 -62.52
N ASP A 742 1.23 8.24 -63.24
CA ASP A 742 -0.21 8.48 -63.20
C ASP A 742 -0.74 8.90 -61.80
N THR A 743 0.15 9.34 -60.88
CA THR A 743 -0.24 9.89 -59.58
C THR A 743 -0.32 11.43 -59.64
N GLN A 744 -1.32 12.01 -58.96
CA GLN A 744 -1.53 13.47 -58.90
C GLN A 744 -1.59 14.02 -57.48
N GLN A 745 -1.72 13.14 -56.49
CA GLN A 745 -1.83 13.48 -55.07
C GLN A 745 -0.98 12.51 -54.25
N ALA A 746 -0.43 13.01 -53.16
CA ALA A 746 0.27 12.22 -52.16
C ALA A 746 -0.25 12.61 -50.78
N THR A 747 -0.34 11.62 -49.89
CA THR A 747 -0.75 11.82 -48.50
C THR A 747 0.46 11.54 -47.62
N PHE A 748 0.79 12.48 -46.74
CA PHE A 748 1.74 12.27 -45.66
C PHE A 748 0.94 12.14 -44.36
N ALA A 749 0.92 10.93 -43.81
CA ALA A 749 0.24 10.63 -42.56
C ALA A 749 1.24 10.66 -41.40
N ILE A 750 0.89 11.34 -40.30
CA ILE A 750 1.62 11.30 -39.04
C ILE A 750 0.66 10.73 -38.00
N GLN A 751 1.05 9.63 -37.38
CA GLN A 751 0.36 9.08 -36.22
C GLN A 751 1.18 9.38 -34.97
N LEU A 752 0.51 9.78 -33.90
CA LEU A 752 1.12 10.09 -32.61
C LEU A 752 0.52 9.16 -31.56
N ALA A 753 1.36 8.56 -30.73
CA ALA A 753 0.92 7.83 -29.54
C ALA A 753 0.37 8.80 -28.46
N GLY A 754 0.86 10.04 -28.44
CA GLY A 754 0.39 11.09 -27.55
C GLY A 754 0.96 12.45 -27.92
N ALA A 755 0.36 13.52 -27.38
CA ALA A 755 0.82 14.88 -27.57
C ALA A 755 0.55 15.73 -26.31
N LYS A 756 1.49 16.59 -25.96
CA LYS A 756 1.35 17.56 -24.86
C LYS A 756 1.67 18.96 -25.38
N THR A 757 0.83 19.93 -25.02
CA THR A 757 1.07 21.34 -25.36
C THR A 757 1.47 22.15 -24.12
N ALA A 758 2.14 23.28 -24.33
CA ALA A 758 2.61 24.18 -23.26
C ALA A 758 1.48 24.84 -22.44
N ALA A 759 0.21 24.66 -22.80
CA ALA A 759 -0.92 25.14 -22.02
C ALA A 759 -1.14 24.38 -20.69
N GLY A 760 -0.39 23.30 -20.44
CA GLY A 760 -0.58 22.44 -19.27
C GLY A 760 -1.90 21.66 -19.35
N ASN A 761 -2.14 20.78 -18.36
CA ASN A 761 -3.49 20.26 -18.08
C ASN A 761 -4.33 21.45 -17.62
N THR A 762 -4.89 22.21 -18.55
CA THR A 762 -6.00 23.09 -18.21
C THR A 762 -7.22 22.19 -18.12
N ASP A 763 -7.45 21.59 -16.94
CA ASP A 763 -8.67 20.85 -16.58
C ASP A 763 -9.94 21.74 -16.60
N THR A 764 -9.90 22.86 -17.32
CA THR A 764 -11.00 23.80 -17.51
C THR A 764 -11.39 23.77 -18.98
N VAL A 765 -12.52 23.15 -19.27
CA VAL A 765 -13.21 23.33 -20.55
C VAL A 765 -13.49 24.82 -20.71
N ASN A 766 -12.71 25.50 -21.55
CA ASN A 766 -13.01 26.87 -21.91
C ASN A 766 -14.05 26.85 -23.04
N ALA A 767 -15.28 27.26 -22.73
CA ALA A 767 -16.37 27.33 -23.69
C ALA A 767 -16.09 28.27 -24.90
N THR A 768 -15.07 29.12 -24.85
CA THR A 768 -14.65 29.96 -25.99
C THR A 768 -13.64 29.28 -26.93
N GLN A 769 -13.26 28.02 -26.72
CA GLN A 769 -12.41 27.25 -27.64
C GLN A 769 -13.20 26.44 -28.70
N LYS A 770 -14.45 26.82 -28.98
CA LYS A 770 -15.24 26.30 -30.11
C LYS A 770 -15.08 27.14 -31.37
#